data_AF-E1SWH0-F1
#
_entry.id   AF-E1SWH0-F1
#
_cell.length_a   1.000
_cell.length_b   1.000
_cell.length_c   1.000
_cell.angle_alpha   90.00
_cell.angle_beta   90.00
_cell.angle_gamma   90.00
#
_symmetry.space_group_name_H-M   'P 1'
#
loop_
_entity.id
_entity.type
_entity.pdbx_description
1 polymer ?
#
loop_
_entity_poly.entity_id
_entity_poly.type
_entity_poly.pdbx_seq_one_letter_code
_entity_poly.pdbx_strand_id
1 'polypeptide(L)'
;MKYLIVSLVVFLAACGGGNGESDSDPLNQYFSVEGDFSGSDVRASITPESVGTALNSLFWVAPELGPGYSEHGSGTDALCIDGGNVSITSGSNGNEKNLLFKQCQDGAITISGSATFRAHSFDEYGRASDATTIYQDVEANINGESYILRGTARSMSLDDSCPVTQTTFNMLFTGQNQVWFDNFVFKRTGDSRLLCGSGNGIVVYGDLVDSQHGRFKFSTTEMFTLKSMVPLYDAGDVGLLKIQGADNQAAYWGVDTYPVKFEHIYTTDSRYYIDINGEYQYQFRLEGSTPSMLTKLVDSDGDGLTDGWELHYGLNPYDDSDALSDLDGDGISNLDEFLYLGDPLDPNIEILKSDISVSLSSQPVNYGKSIDVDVKFENHQPNGELLDINTTYAVTSGFYFDSRYFPSNCQLVSEQQLDCTMNMTSDSIDSYVRVFTNDQELGQLEGGLTVTLDWHGTDVNLDNNSDTVELVRLAYNPIFSARVREGSLESLILYKGDQATFSVSISQDFESGSLGSVYMQPKLPSNLELLKFECSISGDWVDCDETTQVEDDYHVGIYRLTVKAIDEGKSPAQMIMKHRSLGDHELASIEYPVWVGKSSEYIQSQVEAASAGDVIRVSPGVYIGSLDLSQKLVHLQAEQSVDLVGMRRSDGRVYLGKGGSISGFNIVNLRLDIVGEGGKVHSNTFDGKELLLYSGNIYVSANAEITANRFMSHNITSRWNSVYHVCSAVEIDGRDQEQGPSVILQNNLLKGPIMDQPEEYTPCSAVSIGVKASLNASHNTVLGFYKWLSLSLYPSLDNLFDVSLTNNVWAYGWHGVYNNDEPEEVYPMSGSRFVLENNVWLNSREDFVGLDGYVELYNNQSTDPLVEKNGVPNSDSVLIDTALASGLEYDIEGTLRPQDGDGDGSAIADIGAFERAPEQ
;
A
#
# COMPACT_ATOMS: atom_id res chain seq x y z
N MET A 1 64.03 24.37 -0.86
CA MET A 1 63.30 23.74 0.27
C MET A 1 61.98 24.44 0.37
N LYS A 2 60.87 23.75 0.65
CA LYS A 2 59.55 24.39 0.58
C LYS A 2 58.81 24.57 1.91
N TYR A 3 59.29 24.04 3.05
CA TYR A 3 58.65 24.25 4.35
C TYR A 3 59.67 24.21 5.50
N LEU A 4 59.59 25.14 6.45
CA LEU A 4 60.48 25.20 7.62
C LEU A 4 60.30 24.09 8.66
N ILE A 5 59.07 23.58 8.80
CA ILE A 5 58.67 22.59 9.81
C ILE A 5 58.61 21.17 9.22
N VAL A 6 58.39 21.04 7.90
CA VAL A 6 58.40 19.75 7.18
C VAL A 6 59.84 19.33 6.89
N SER A 7 60.18 18.06 7.11
CA SER A 7 61.58 17.62 7.08
C SER A 7 62.28 17.86 5.74
N LEU A 8 63.55 18.22 5.87
CA LEU A 8 64.45 18.53 4.79
C LEU A 8 64.98 17.27 4.09
N VAL A 9 64.51 16.94 2.88
CA VAL A 9 65.27 16.02 2.00
C VAL A 9 66.40 16.83 1.34
N VAL A 10 67.46 17.13 2.09
CA VAL A 10 68.60 17.88 1.56
C VAL A 10 69.42 16.97 0.64
N PHE A 11 69.98 17.54 -0.43
CA PHE A 11 71.09 16.99 -1.21
C PHE A 11 72.40 16.94 -0.38
N LEU A 12 72.36 16.35 0.82
CA LEU A 12 73.55 16.15 1.64
C LEU A 12 74.27 14.89 1.14
N ALA A 13 75.43 15.09 0.52
CA ALA A 13 76.27 13.98 0.08
C ALA A 13 76.65 13.05 1.24
N ALA A 14 76.69 11.74 0.92
CA ALA A 14 76.96 10.61 1.79
C ALA A 14 77.80 10.93 3.03
N CYS A 15 77.18 10.75 4.21
CA CYS A 15 77.91 10.73 5.46
C CYS A 15 78.49 9.31 5.65
N GLY A 16 79.77 9.22 6.04
CA GLY A 16 80.52 7.96 6.08
C GLY A 16 79.97 6.99 7.12
N GLY A 17 79.62 5.78 6.67
CA GLY A 17 79.02 4.74 7.50
C GLY A 17 79.84 4.36 8.72
N GLY A 18 79.20 4.43 9.89
CA GLY A 18 79.67 3.87 11.14
C GLY A 18 78.48 3.34 11.93
N ASN A 19 78.36 2.01 12.02
CA ASN A 19 77.39 1.34 12.86
C ASN A 19 77.85 1.43 14.32
N GLY A 20 77.09 2.14 15.15
CA GLY A 20 77.36 2.25 16.58
C GLY A 20 76.19 2.90 17.31
N GLU A 21 75.07 2.18 17.43
CA GLU A 21 74.05 2.54 18.42
C GLU A 21 74.57 2.20 19.82
N SER A 22 74.71 3.21 20.68
CA SER A 22 74.88 3.06 22.12
C SER A 22 73.58 3.48 22.81
N ASP A 23 73.17 2.74 23.85
CA ASP A 23 71.98 2.96 24.71
C ASP A 23 71.90 4.33 25.44
N SER A 24 72.72 5.32 25.08
CA SER A 24 72.69 6.68 25.63
C SER A 24 72.65 7.74 24.53
N ASP A 25 71.77 7.59 23.54
CA ASP A 25 71.52 8.64 22.54
C ASP A 25 70.84 9.85 23.22
N PRO A 26 71.53 11.01 23.35
CA PRO A 26 70.95 12.19 24.00
C PRO A 26 69.75 12.78 23.25
N LEU A 27 69.49 12.33 22.01
CA LEU A 27 68.36 12.76 21.21
C LEU A 27 67.08 11.95 21.49
N ASN A 28 67.16 10.81 22.19
CA ASN A 28 65.99 9.97 22.51
C ASN A 28 64.88 10.71 23.25
N GLN A 29 65.22 11.71 24.07
CA GLN A 29 64.25 12.55 24.79
C GLN A 29 63.31 13.34 23.88
N TYR A 30 63.63 13.48 22.59
CA TYR A 30 62.83 14.22 21.62
C TYR A 30 61.93 13.30 20.76
N PHE A 31 62.02 11.98 20.89
CA PHE A 31 61.19 11.03 20.13
C PHE A 31 59.83 10.76 20.77
N SER A 32 59.70 10.96 22.07
CA SER A 32 58.45 10.84 22.81
C SER A 32 58.19 12.15 23.54
N VAL A 33 57.30 12.97 22.95
CA VAL A 33 56.92 14.29 23.48
C VAL A 33 55.57 14.27 24.20
N GLU A 34 54.88 13.12 24.22
CA GLU A 34 53.59 12.93 24.90
C GLU A 34 53.65 13.32 26.38
N GLY A 35 54.72 12.91 27.09
CA GLY A 35 54.90 13.22 28.51
C GLY A 35 55.14 14.70 28.83
N ASP A 36 55.44 15.52 27.82
CA ASP A 36 55.63 16.97 27.96
C ASP A 36 54.33 17.77 27.69
N PHE A 37 53.29 17.10 27.18
CA PHE A 37 51.96 17.70 26.98
C PHE A 37 51.19 17.73 28.32
N SER A 38 50.58 18.86 28.62
CA SER A 38 49.88 19.13 29.89
C SER A 38 48.40 19.50 29.71
N GLY A 39 47.93 19.51 28.46
CA GLY A 39 46.52 19.79 28.10
C GLY A 39 45.60 18.57 28.21
N SER A 40 44.33 18.75 27.85
CA SER A 40 43.34 17.67 27.80
C SER A 40 43.62 16.74 26.61
N ASP A 41 43.81 15.45 26.87
CA ASP A 41 43.88 14.40 25.84
C ASP A 41 42.56 13.60 25.76
N VAL A 42 41.44 14.32 25.80
CA VAL A 42 40.10 13.78 25.54
C VAL A 42 39.70 14.22 24.14
N ARG A 43 38.92 13.38 23.43
CA ARG A 43 38.37 13.74 22.12
C ARG A 43 37.64 15.09 22.19
N ALA A 44 37.95 15.98 21.26
CA ALA A 44 37.39 17.33 21.23
C ALA A 44 35.91 17.31 20.82
N SER A 45 35.11 18.23 21.35
CA SER A 45 33.80 18.54 20.76
C SER A 45 34.01 19.25 19.41
N ILE A 46 33.18 18.94 18.43
CA ILE A 46 33.26 19.51 17.08
C ILE A 46 32.32 20.70 16.98
N THR A 47 32.87 21.92 17.04
CA THR A 47 32.19 23.22 16.95
C THR A 47 32.93 24.12 15.95
N PRO A 48 32.32 25.21 15.45
CA PRO A 48 33.00 26.15 14.54
C PRO A 48 34.35 26.66 15.08
N GLU A 49 34.42 27.02 16.37
CA GLU A 49 35.66 27.45 17.04
C GLU A 49 36.72 26.35 17.09
N SER A 50 36.34 25.13 17.49
CA SER A 50 37.30 24.03 17.68
C SER A 50 37.81 23.50 16.34
N VAL A 51 36.96 23.45 15.31
CA VAL A 51 37.31 23.08 13.94
C VAL A 51 38.24 24.13 13.32
N GLY A 52 37.92 25.41 13.45
CA GLY A 52 38.77 26.50 12.95
C GLY A 52 40.18 26.46 13.57
N THR A 53 40.26 26.21 14.87
CA THR A 53 41.54 26.05 15.60
C THR A 53 42.33 24.83 15.12
N ALA A 54 41.65 23.69 14.90
CA ALA A 54 42.27 22.47 14.40
C ALA A 54 42.82 22.64 12.96
N LEU A 55 42.07 23.32 12.07
CA LEU A 55 42.50 23.65 10.71
C LEU A 55 43.69 24.63 10.70
N ASN A 56 43.67 25.66 11.55
CA ASN A 56 44.80 26.58 11.68
C ASN A 56 46.09 25.84 12.06
N SER A 57 45.99 24.91 13.02
CA SER A 57 47.11 24.09 13.46
C SER A 57 47.58 23.13 12.37
N LEU A 58 46.65 22.50 11.63
CA LEU A 58 46.97 21.64 10.48
C LEU A 58 47.86 22.36 9.46
N PHE A 59 47.56 23.63 9.15
CA PHE A 59 48.32 24.42 8.18
C PHE A 59 49.78 24.67 8.59
N TRP A 60 50.16 24.46 9.86
CA TRP A 60 51.56 24.58 10.29
C TRP A 60 52.44 23.45 9.74
N VAL A 61 51.87 22.25 9.57
CA VAL A 61 52.56 21.06 9.08
C VAL A 61 52.14 20.64 7.67
N ALA A 62 50.99 21.13 7.21
CA ALA A 62 50.40 20.88 5.89
C ALA A 62 49.89 22.18 5.22
N PRO A 63 50.72 23.20 5.03
CA PRO A 63 50.29 24.51 4.50
C PRO A 63 49.72 24.46 3.08
N GLU A 64 50.04 23.42 2.30
CA GLU A 64 49.54 23.22 0.93
C GLU A 64 48.02 23.00 0.86
N LEU A 65 47.42 22.53 1.96
CA LEU A 65 45.98 22.40 2.06
C LEU A 65 45.32 23.78 2.25
N GLY A 66 46.07 24.76 2.78
CA GLY A 66 45.54 26.08 3.13
C GLY A 66 45.20 26.97 1.92
N PRO A 67 44.14 27.81 2.01
CA PRO A 67 43.82 28.81 1.00
C PRO A 67 44.95 29.80 0.74
N GLY A 68 45.07 30.26 -0.52
CA GLY A 68 46.08 31.24 -0.92
C GLY A 68 47.51 30.70 -0.97
N TYR A 69 47.73 29.40 -0.71
CA TYR A 69 49.03 28.77 -0.89
C TYR A 69 49.45 28.81 -2.36
N SER A 70 50.61 29.42 -2.64
CA SER A 70 51.19 29.45 -3.97
C SER A 70 52.52 28.71 -4.00
N GLU A 71 52.68 27.82 -4.98
CA GLU A 71 53.95 27.12 -5.17
C GLU A 71 55.00 28.09 -5.74
N HIS A 72 55.81 28.72 -4.87
CA HIS A 72 56.92 29.55 -5.35
C HIS A 72 57.94 28.73 -6.17
N GLY A 73 58.23 29.21 -7.38
CA GLY A 73 59.15 28.59 -8.33
C GLY A 73 60.62 28.75 -7.92
N SER A 74 61.24 27.63 -7.54
CA SER A 74 62.68 27.33 -7.67
C SER A 74 63.71 28.48 -7.53
N GLY A 75 64.14 28.77 -6.31
CA GLY A 75 65.55 29.02 -6.02
C GLY A 75 66.14 27.79 -5.34
N THR A 76 66.94 26.98 -6.02
CA THR A 76 67.41 25.68 -5.52
C THR A 76 68.44 25.74 -4.39
N ASP A 77 68.85 26.95 -3.97
CA ASP A 77 70.01 27.12 -3.08
C ASP A 77 69.68 27.85 -1.75
N ALA A 78 68.42 28.25 -1.51
CA ALA A 78 68.01 28.90 -0.26
C ALA A 78 67.37 27.90 0.73
N LEU A 79 67.93 27.82 1.94
CA LEU A 79 67.43 27.01 3.06
C LEU A 79 66.26 27.68 3.82
N CYS A 80 66.11 29.00 3.69
CA CYS A 80 65.00 29.80 4.22
C CYS A 80 64.43 30.63 3.06
N ILE A 81 63.12 30.56 2.79
CA ILE A 81 62.52 31.12 1.57
C ILE A 81 62.33 32.64 1.69
N ASP A 82 61.84 33.11 2.83
CA ASP A 82 61.44 34.51 3.02
C ASP A 82 62.42 35.35 3.84
N GLY A 83 63.47 34.73 4.38
CA GLY A 83 64.50 35.42 5.17
C GLY A 83 65.24 34.53 6.16
N GLY A 84 66.39 35.00 6.67
CA GLY A 84 67.21 34.27 7.64
C GLY A 84 68.26 33.34 7.04
N ASN A 85 68.84 32.44 7.85
CA ASN A 85 69.74 31.38 7.36
C ASN A 85 69.74 30.13 8.24
N VAL A 86 70.16 29.00 7.65
CA VAL A 86 70.43 27.75 8.35
C VAL A 86 71.92 27.42 8.23
N SER A 87 72.58 27.16 9.36
CA SER A 87 73.95 26.66 9.40
C SER A 87 73.93 25.15 9.55
N ILE A 88 74.59 24.43 8.63
CA ILE A 88 74.67 22.95 8.65
C ILE A 88 76.09 22.53 9.05
N THR A 89 76.21 21.68 10.07
CA THR A 89 77.49 21.10 10.51
C THR A 89 77.37 19.58 10.66
N SER A 90 78.50 18.88 10.73
CA SER A 90 78.49 17.42 10.99
C SER A 90 77.91 17.11 12.37
N GLY A 91 77.06 16.10 12.44
CA GLY A 91 76.47 15.61 13.68
C GLY A 91 77.41 14.73 14.51
N SER A 92 76.86 14.16 15.58
CA SER A 92 77.60 13.28 16.50
C SER A 92 77.92 11.92 15.86
N ASN A 93 77.09 11.47 14.91
CA ASN A 93 77.27 10.24 14.15
C ASN A 93 77.53 10.47 12.66
N GLY A 94 78.08 9.43 12.02
CA GLY A 94 78.38 9.40 10.59
C GLY A 94 77.15 9.41 9.66
N ASN A 95 75.94 9.51 10.19
CA ASN A 95 74.68 9.68 9.44
C ASN A 95 73.87 10.92 9.89
N GLU A 96 74.47 11.81 10.69
CA GLU A 96 73.81 12.97 11.27
C GLU A 96 74.39 14.30 10.77
N LYS A 97 73.54 15.31 10.66
CA LYS A 97 73.90 16.73 10.52
C LYS A 97 73.19 17.56 11.58
N ASN A 98 73.92 18.50 12.18
CA ASN A 98 73.34 19.50 13.06
C ASN A 98 72.89 20.70 12.21
N LEU A 99 71.64 21.11 12.40
CA LEU A 99 71.01 22.26 11.79
C LEU A 99 70.86 23.35 12.85
N LEU A 100 71.34 24.56 12.56
CA LEU A 100 71.11 25.74 13.40
C LEU A 100 70.34 26.77 12.60
N PHE A 101 69.06 26.93 12.91
CA PHE A 101 68.17 27.94 12.33
C PHE A 101 68.43 29.30 12.99
N LYS A 102 68.62 30.33 12.18
CA LYS A 102 68.79 31.72 12.63
C LYS A 102 67.75 32.60 11.95
N GLN A 103 66.64 32.83 12.65
CA GLN A 103 65.51 33.65 12.18
C GLN A 103 65.09 33.23 10.77
N CYS A 104 64.98 31.93 10.54
CA CYS A 104 64.67 31.35 9.25
C CYS A 104 63.16 31.51 9.02
N GLN A 105 62.77 32.15 7.90
CA GLN A 105 61.39 32.56 7.60
C GLN A 105 60.81 31.83 6.39
N ASP A 106 59.54 31.44 6.50
CA ASP A 106 58.74 30.77 5.47
C ASP A 106 57.25 31.04 5.76
N GLY A 107 56.63 31.86 4.91
CA GLY A 107 55.32 32.44 5.15
C GLY A 107 55.25 33.18 6.47
N ALA A 108 54.21 32.88 7.26
CA ALA A 108 54.00 33.45 8.59
C ALA A 108 54.78 32.74 9.71
N ILE A 109 55.70 31.84 9.36
CA ILE A 109 56.48 31.04 10.31
C ILE A 109 57.93 31.53 10.34
N THR A 110 58.44 31.84 11.54
CA THR A 110 59.86 32.14 11.78
C THR A 110 60.42 31.18 12.82
N ILE A 111 61.48 30.44 12.50
CA ILE A 111 62.13 29.53 13.47
C ILE A 111 63.58 29.91 13.80
N SER A 112 63.98 29.68 15.05
CA SER A 112 65.33 29.86 15.56
C SER A 112 65.66 28.80 16.59
N GLY A 113 66.78 28.08 16.42
CA GLY A 113 67.13 27.00 17.32
C GLY A 113 67.89 25.87 16.63
N SER A 114 68.17 24.81 17.39
CA SER A 114 68.92 23.67 16.90
C SER A 114 68.01 22.50 16.56
N ALA A 115 68.31 21.81 15.46
CA ALA A 115 67.74 20.51 15.14
C ALA A 115 68.84 19.56 14.67
N THR A 116 68.58 18.26 14.75
CA THR A 116 69.47 17.23 14.20
C THR A 116 68.77 16.49 13.07
N PHE A 117 69.37 16.49 11.89
CA PHE A 117 68.95 15.67 10.75
C PHE A 117 69.68 14.33 10.79
N ARG A 118 68.94 13.22 10.90
CA ARG A 118 69.46 11.86 10.94
C ARG A 118 68.96 11.07 9.72
N ALA A 119 69.87 10.66 8.85
CA ALA A 119 69.53 9.83 7.69
C ALA A 119 69.53 8.34 8.08
N HIS A 120 68.48 7.63 7.65
CA HIS A 120 68.32 6.17 7.83
C HIS A 120 68.67 5.41 6.56
N SER A 121 68.33 5.95 5.39
CA SER A 121 68.67 5.39 4.08
C SER A 121 68.93 6.49 3.04
N PHE A 122 69.57 6.11 1.93
CA PHE A 122 69.90 7.01 0.82
C PHE A 122 69.41 6.41 -0.51
N ASP A 123 69.07 7.27 -1.47
CA ASP A 123 68.72 6.89 -2.84
C ASP A 123 69.96 6.65 -3.73
N GLU A 124 69.73 6.31 -5.00
CA GLU A 124 70.80 6.05 -5.98
C GLU A 124 71.73 7.25 -6.25
N TYR A 125 71.28 8.46 -5.91
CA TYR A 125 72.05 9.71 -6.05
C TYR A 125 72.74 10.13 -4.75
N GLY A 126 72.64 9.32 -3.69
CA GLY A 126 73.23 9.59 -2.38
C GLY A 126 72.50 10.68 -1.58
N ARG A 127 71.23 10.96 -1.92
CA ARG A 127 70.33 11.84 -1.15
C ARG A 127 69.59 11.00 -0.12
N ALA A 128 69.24 11.56 1.02
CA ALA A 128 68.52 10.80 2.04
C ALA A 128 67.09 10.45 1.55
N SER A 129 66.75 9.16 1.46
CA SER A 129 65.41 8.69 1.06
C SER A 129 64.52 8.36 2.26
N ASP A 130 65.11 8.15 3.44
CA ASP A 130 64.41 8.08 4.73
C ASP A 130 65.26 8.82 5.76
N ALA A 131 64.69 9.82 6.41
CA ALA A 131 65.39 10.61 7.40
C ALA A 131 64.46 11.17 8.47
N THR A 132 65.00 11.39 9.67
CA THR A 132 64.31 12.05 10.78
C THR A 132 64.99 13.37 11.11
N THR A 133 64.23 14.46 11.10
CA THR A 133 64.63 15.74 11.69
C THR A 133 64.13 15.80 13.12
N ILE A 134 65.05 16.03 14.06
CA ILE A 134 64.80 16.04 15.50
C ILE A 134 64.94 17.49 15.98
N TYR A 135 63.83 18.14 16.32
CA TYR A 135 63.80 19.54 16.78
C TYR A 135 64.07 19.60 18.29
N GLN A 136 65.10 20.38 18.67
CA GLN A 136 65.66 20.42 20.02
C GLN A 136 65.32 21.77 20.66
N ASP A 137 64.07 21.93 21.09
CA ASP A 137 63.54 23.16 21.71
C ASP A 137 63.75 24.39 20.82
N VAL A 138 63.25 24.31 19.59
CA VAL A 138 63.37 25.38 18.58
C VAL A 138 62.31 26.44 18.84
N GLU A 139 62.70 27.71 18.95
CA GLU A 139 61.75 28.81 19.01
C GLU A 139 61.06 28.95 17.65
N ALA A 140 59.73 28.93 17.63
CA ALA A 140 58.90 29.10 16.46
C ALA A 140 57.91 30.24 16.70
N ASN A 141 57.96 31.28 15.87
CA ASN A 141 56.90 32.28 15.80
C ASN A 141 55.96 31.90 14.65
N ILE A 142 54.69 31.68 14.94
CA ILE A 142 53.67 31.26 13.97
C ILE A 142 52.52 32.26 14.09
N ASN A 143 52.21 32.99 13.00
CA ASN A 143 51.14 34.00 12.98
C ASN A 143 51.24 35.05 14.11
N GLY A 144 52.46 35.39 14.54
CA GLY A 144 52.71 36.36 15.62
C GLY A 144 52.80 35.75 17.02
N GLU A 145 52.39 34.50 17.21
CA GLU A 145 52.47 33.79 18.49
C GLU A 145 53.77 33.01 18.62
N SER A 146 54.30 32.90 19.84
CA SER A 146 55.59 32.25 20.11
C SER A 146 55.40 30.88 20.75
N TYR A 147 56.05 29.88 20.16
CA TYR A 147 56.04 28.48 20.57
C TYR A 147 57.47 27.95 20.73
N ILE A 148 57.65 26.99 21.63
CA ILE A 148 58.81 26.11 21.68
C ILE A 148 58.45 24.80 20.99
N LEU A 149 59.16 24.50 19.92
CA LEU A 149 58.98 23.33 19.09
C LEU A 149 59.95 22.22 19.50
N ARG A 150 59.38 21.08 19.88
CA ARG A 150 60.10 19.87 20.26
C ARG A 150 59.52 18.67 19.52
N GLY A 151 60.35 17.73 19.08
CA GLY A 151 59.86 16.46 18.55
C GLY A 151 60.58 16.01 17.30
N THR A 152 59.94 15.12 16.53
CA THR A 152 60.50 14.56 15.31
C THR A 152 59.57 14.69 14.11
N ALA A 153 60.16 14.99 12.95
CA ALA A 153 59.53 14.82 11.65
C ALA A 153 60.34 13.78 10.87
N ARG A 154 59.72 12.65 10.50
CA ARG A 154 60.34 11.61 9.68
C ARG A 154 59.82 11.71 8.25
N SER A 155 60.69 11.97 7.29
CA SER A 155 60.34 12.05 5.88
C SER A 155 60.89 10.86 5.09
N MET A 156 60.05 10.31 4.23
CA MET A 156 60.34 9.18 3.36
C MET A 156 59.99 9.53 1.90
N SER A 157 60.90 9.20 0.98
CA SER A 157 60.63 9.10 -0.45
C SER A 157 60.24 7.66 -0.77
N LEU A 158 59.02 7.44 -1.26
CA LEU A 158 58.48 6.09 -1.46
C LEU A 158 58.65 5.57 -2.89
N ASP A 159 58.74 6.46 -3.88
CA ASP A 159 58.90 6.12 -5.30
C ASP A 159 59.59 7.29 -6.04
N ASP A 160 60.59 6.99 -6.87
CA ASP A 160 61.34 7.96 -7.67
C ASP A 160 60.77 8.12 -9.10
N SER A 161 59.95 7.17 -9.56
CA SER A 161 59.28 7.20 -10.88
C SER A 161 58.03 8.09 -10.88
N CYS A 162 57.38 8.19 -9.73
CA CYS A 162 56.34 9.15 -9.39
C CYS A 162 56.69 9.73 -8.01
N PRO A 163 57.03 11.02 -7.86
CA PRO A 163 57.51 11.56 -6.60
C PRO A 163 56.42 11.45 -5.53
N VAL A 164 56.59 10.47 -4.63
CA VAL A 164 55.75 10.29 -3.45
C VAL A 164 56.57 10.60 -2.23
N THR A 165 56.19 11.65 -1.51
CA THR A 165 56.80 12.03 -0.25
C THR A 165 55.82 11.83 0.90
N GLN A 166 56.28 11.23 1.99
CA GLN A 166 55.50 11.09 3.20
C GLN A 166 56.30 11.65 4.37
N THR A 167 55.69 12.54 5.16
CA THR A 167 56.25 13.02 6.41
C THR A 167 55.35 12.62 7.57
N THR A 168 55.93 12.03 8.60
CA THR A 168 55.26 11.68 9.86
C THR A 168 55.77 12.60 10.96
N PHE A 169 54.86 13.35 11.59
CA PHE A 169 55.12 14.29 12.66
C PHE A 169 54.75 13.69 14.01
N ASN A 170 55.70 13.74 14.93
CA ASN A 170 55.55 13.48 16.35
C ASN A 170 56.11 14.69 17.10
N MET A 171 55.33 15.77 17.17
CA MET A 171 55.83 17.12 17.50
C MET A 171 54.91 17.86 18.46
N LEU A 172 55.52 18.51 19.45
CA LEU A 172 54.86 19.33 20.46
C LEU A 172 55.29 20.79 20.29
N PHE A 173 54.31 21.68 20.14
CA PHE A 173 54.44 23.12 20.17
C PHE A 173 53.98 23.61 21.54
N THR A 174 54.83 24.30 22.29
CA THR A 174 54.51 24.83 23.63
C THR A 174 54.58 26.35 23.64
N GLY A 175 53.42 27.01 23.70
CA GLY A 175 53.27 28.47 23.81
C GLY A 175 52.32 28.86 24.95
N GLN A 176 51.42 29.82 24.70
CA GLN A 176 50.27 30.04 25.60
C GLN A 176 49.34 28.82 25.63
N ASN A 177 49.20 28.16 24.48
CA ASN A 177 48.57 26.87 24.29
C ASN A 177 49.60 25.83 23.87
N GLN A 178 49.31 24.55 24.11
CA GLN A 178 50.09 23.43 23.59
C GLN A 178 49.36 22.74 22.44
N VAL A 179 50.07 22.46 21.35
CA VAL A 179 49.57 21.68 20.21
C VAL A 179 50.50 20.50 19.99
N TRP A 180 49.94 19.29 20.00
CA TRP A 180 50.69 18.05 19.85
C TRP A 180 50.20 17.27 18.63
N PHE A 181 51.10 17.01 17.69
CA PHE A 181 50.89 16.09 16.57
C PHE A 181 51.38 14.69 16.97
N ASP A 182 50.47 13.72 16.94
CA ASP A 182 50.71 12.32 17.31
C ASP A 182 50.58 11.42 16.07
N ASN A 183 51.72 10.92 15.62
CA ASN A 183 51.89 10.12 14.41
C ASN A 183 51.15 10.71 13.20
N PHE A 184 51.19 12.04 13.10
CA PHE A 184 50.44 12.77 12.09
C PHE A 184 51.16 12.65 10.74
N VAL A 185 50.50 12.05 9.76
CA VAL A 185 51.06 11.79 8.45
C VAL A 185 50.54 12.80 7.44
N PHE A 186 51.48 13.43 6.73
CA PHE A 186 51.23 14.19 5.51
C PHE A 186 51.91 13.46 4.34
N LYS A 187 51.12 13.01 3.37
CA LYS A 187 51.58 12.31 2.18
C LYS A 187 51.20 13.12 0.95
N ARG A 188 52.18 13.37 0.09
CA ARG A 188 52.02 14.06 -1.19
C ARG A 188 52.47 13.15 -2.33
N THR A 189 51.62 13.02 -3.35
CA THR A 189 51.92 12.32 -4.60
C THR A 189 51.88 13.32 -5.76
N GLY A 190 52.97 13.42 -6.52
CA GLY A 190 53.09 14.37 -7.63
C GLY A 190 53.47 15.79 -7.19
N ASP A 191 54.06 16.54 -8.12
CA ASP A 191 54.40 17.96 -7.92
C ASP A 191 54.23 18.80 -9.20
N SER A 192 54.50 20.11 -9.11
CA SER A 192 54.41 21.03 -10.25
C SER A 192 55.40 20.75 -11.40
N ARG A 193 56.32 19.78 -11.24
CA ARG A 193 57.32 19.40 -12.25
C ARG A 193 57.07 18.04 -12.87
N LEU A 194 56.45 17.10 -12.13
CA LEU A 194 56.14 15.76 -12.59
C LEU A 194 54.76 15.31 -12.07
N LEU A 195 53.81 15.20 -12.99
CA LEU A 195 52.45 14.71 -12.73
C LEU A 195 52.41 13.18 -12.85
N CYS A 196 51.79 12.52 -11.87
CA CYS A 196 51.62 11.07 -11.79
C CYS A 196 50.24 10.57 -12.29
N GLY A 197 49.54 11.37 -13.11
CA GLY A 197 48.19 11.05 -13.58
C GLY A 197 47.19 10.97 -12.43
N SER A 198 46.35 9.93 -12.40
CA SER A 198 45.28 9.75 -11.40
C SER A 198 45.76 9.48 -9.97
N GLY A 199 47.07 9.35 -9.76
CA GLY A 199 47.67 9.21 -8.42
C GLY A 199 47.99 10.54 -7.74
N ASN A 200 47.90 11.68 -8.44
CA ASN A 200 48.22 13.00 -7.87
C ASN A 200 47.30 13.35 -6.70
N GLY A 201 47.87 13.97 -5.67
CA GLY A 201 47.08 14.54 -4.58
C GLY A 201 47.76 14.48 -3.22
N ILE A 202 47.07 15.05 -2.23
CA ILE A 202 47.49 15.15 -0.83
C ILE A 202 46.58 14.28 0.03
N VAL A 203 47.20 13.53 0.93
CA VAL A 203 46.55 12.69 1.95
C VAL A 203 47.11 13.03 3.32
N VAL A 204 46.23 13.31 4.27
CA VAL A 204 46.58 13.49 5.68
C VAL A 204 45.84 12.48 6.55
N TYR A 205 46.52 11.95 7.57
CA TYR A 205 45.89 11.13 8.59
C TYR A 205 46.70 11.13 9.89
N GLY A 206 46.03 11.10 11.03
CA GLY A 206 46.67 11.06 12.35
C GLY A 206 45.91 11.89 13.38
N ASP A 207 46.46 12.02 14.59
CA ASP A 207 45.84 12.80 15.66
C ASP A 207 46.57 14.13 15.87
N LEU A 208 45.79 15.16 16.16
CA LEU A 208 46.22 16.49 16.60
C LEU A 208 45.55 16.76 17.95
N VAL A 209 46.32 17.08 18.98
CA VAL A 209 45.81 17.40 20.32
C VAL A 209 46.08 18.86 20.63
N ASP A 210 45.02 19.64 20.75
CA ASP A 210 45.09 21.03 21.22
C ASP A 210 44.78 21.10 22.72
N SER A 211 45.55 21.88 23.47
CA SER A 211 45.40 21.96 24.93
C SER A 211 44.09 22.60 25.40
N GLN A 212 43.44 23.41 24.58
CA GLN A 212 42.17 24.07 24.90
C GLN A 212 40.98 23.19 24.49
N HIS A 213 41.03 22.58 23.30
CA HIS A 213 39.88 21.88 22.72
C HIS A 213 39.94 20.34 22.80
N GLY A 214 41.13 19.75 22.94
CA GLY A 214 41.32 18.30 23.02
C GLY A 214 41.83 17.66 21.72
N ARG A 215 41.61 16.34 21.58
CA ARG A 215 42.13 15.52 20.47
C ARG A 215 41.18 15.45 19.28
N PHE A 216 41.70 15.78 18.10
CA PHE A 216 41.07 15.62 16.79
C PHE A 216 41.75 14.51 16.01
N LYS A 217 40.97 13.67 15.32
CA LYS A 217 41.51 12.72 14.35
C LYS A 217 41.26 13.23 12.94
N PHE A 218 42.33 13.38 12.19
CA PHE A 218 42.27 13.72 10.78
C PHE A 218 42.34 12.45 9.94
N SER A 219 41.53 12.40 8.89
CA SER A 219 41.63 11.38 7.85
C SER A 219 41.07 11.91 6.54
N THR A 220 41.91 11.94 5.50
CA THR A 220 41.46 12.18 4.13
C THR A 220 40.66 10.98 3.63
N THR A 221 39.40 11.21 3.25
CA THR A 221 38.55 10.21 2.59
C THR A 221 38.68 10.28 1.07
N GLU A 222 38.97 11.47 0.54
CA GLU A 222 39.23 11.72 -0.88
C GLU A 222 40.44 12.63 -1.05
N MET A 223 41.37 12.29 -1.94
CA MET A 223 42.67 12.95 -2.04
C MET A 223 42.54 14.39 -2.53
N PHE A 224 43.10 15.35 -1.81
CA PHE A 224 43.10 16.76 -2.25
C PHE A 224 43.95 16.91 -3.50
N THR A 225 43.30 17.28 -4.61
CA THR A 225 43.98 17.58 -5.87
C THR A 225 43.97 19.09 -6.06
N LEU A 226 45.15 19.71 -6.01
CA LEU A 226 45.25 21.15 -6.25
C LEU A 226 45.31 21.44 -7.75
N LYS A 227 44.85 22.62 -8.18
CA LYS A 227 44.98 23.11 -9.57
C LYS A 227 46.41 23.10 -10.11
N SER A 228 47.43 23.14 -9.23
CA SER A 228 48.84 23.00 -9.60
C SER A 228 49.28 21.56 -9.92
N MET A 229 48.43 20.56 -9.63
CA MET A 229 48.69 19.11 -9.75
C MET A 229 47.91 18.46 -10.91
N VAL A 230 47.11 19.21 -11.67
CA VAL A 230 46.35 18.75 -12.83
C VAL A 230 46.40 19.74 -14.00
N PRO A 231 46.32 19.30 -15.27
CA PRO A 231 46.19 20.20 -16.41
C PRO A 231 44.86 20.97 -16.35
N LEU A 232 44.87 22.24 -16.80
CA LEU A 232 43.77 23.24 -16.74
C LEU A 232 42.38 22.81 -17.28
N TYR A 233 42.21 21.60 -17.82
CA TYR A 233 40.99 21.13 -18.47
C TYR A 233 40.44 19.80 -17.91
N ASP A 234 41.09 19.16 -16.93
CA ASP A 234 40.72 17.83 -16.37
C ASP A 234 40.37 17.88 -14.86
N ALA A 235 40.15 19.07 -14.31
CA ALA A 235 39.96 19.29 -12.88
C ALA A 235 38.53 18.93 -12.43
N GLY A 236 38.28 17.64 -12.23
CA GLY A 236 37.32 17.21 -11.20
C GLY A 236 38.01 17.41 -9.85
N ASP A 237 38.07 18.65 -9.37
CA ASP A 237 38.71 18.98 -8.11
C ASP A 237 37.84 18.46 -6.97
N VAL A 238 38.18 17.28 -6.44
CA VAL A 238 37.54 16.73 -5.25
C VAL A 238 38.60 16.39 -4.23
N GLY A 239 38.47 16.95 -3.03
CA GLY A 239 39.26 16.60 -1.86
C GLY A 239 38.36 16.62 -0.65
N LEU A 240 38.45 15.61 0.22
CA LEU A 240 37.59 15.51 1.40
C LEU A 240 38.41 15.09 2.62
N LEU A 241 38.46 15.98 3.61
CA LEU A 241 39.12 15.78 4.89
C LEU A 241 38.08 15.64 5.99
N LYS A 242 38.10 14.49 6.68
CA LYS A 242 37.31 14.29 7.89
C LYS A 242 38.12 14.67 9.13
N ILE A 243 37.50 15.47 9.99
CA ILE A 243 37.98 15.87 11.32
C ILE A 243 37.02 15.25 12.34
N GLN A 244 37.48 14.23 13.06
CA GLN A 244 36.64 13.48 14.01
C GLN A 244 36.94 13.85 15.47
N GLY A 245 35.89 14.12 16.23
CA GLY A 245 35.92 14.45 17.66
C GLY A 245 35.23 13.41 18.54
N ALA A 246 34.63 13.87 19.65
CA ALA A 246 33.90 13.04 20.61
C ALA A 246 32.54 12.58 20.07
N ASP A 247 31.94 11.54 20.66
CA ASP A 247 30.53 11.15 20.44
C ASP A 247 30.10 11.00 18.96
N ASN A 248 31.00 10.51 18.10
CA ASN A 248 30.82 10.42 16.63
C ASN A 248 30.64 11.76 15.90
N GLN A 249 30.81 12.88 16.59
CA GLN A 249 30.86 14.20 15.97
C GLN A 249 32.02 14.26 14.96
N ALA A 250 31.74 14.88 13.81
CA ALA A 250 32.72 15.04 12.76
C ALA A 250 32.44 16.32 11.97
N ALA A 251 33.53 16.94 11.51
CA ALA A 251 33.48 17.96 10.47
C ALA A 251 34.11 17.41 9.20
N TYR A 252 33.59 17.85 8.06
CA TYR A 252 34.10 17.53 6.74
C TYR A 252 34.52 18.84 6.09
N TRP A 253 35.80 18.95 5.75
CA TRP A 253 36.29 20.03 4.92
C TRP A 253 36.61 19.49 3.55
N GLY A 254 35.98 20.03 2.51
CA GLY A 254 36.17 19.60 1.15
C GLY A 254 36.37 20.73 0.16
N VAL A 255 36.76 20.31 -1.06
CA VAL A 255 36.82 21.12 -2.27
C VAL A 255 35.95 20.44 -3.31
N ASP A 256 35.10 21.20 -3.99
CA ASP A 256 34.32 20.77 -5.15
C ASP A 256 34.18 21.91 -6.18
N THR A 257 33.58 21.59 -7.34
CA THR A 257 33.30 22.55 -8.41
C THR A 257 31.82 22.85 -8.51
N TYR A 258 31.46 24.10 -8.75
CA TYR A 258 30.08 24.57 -8.91
C TYR A 258 29.93 25.46 -10.15
N PRO A 259 28.74 25.50 -10.79
CA PRO A 259 28.49 26.40 -11.90
C PRO A 259 28.41 27.85 -11.41
N VAL A 260 29.05 28.75 -12.14
CA VAL A 260 28.89 30.20 -11.97
C VAL A 260 28.55 30.85 -13.30
N LYS A 261 27.73 31.88 -13.23
CA LYS A 261 27.41 32.72 -14.39
C LYS A 261 28.18 34.03 -14.27
N PHE A 262 29.14 34.20 -15.16
CA PHE A 262 29.88 35.45 -15.28
C PHE A 262 29.33 36.23 -16.47
N GLU A 263 28.62 37.34 -16.21
CA GLU A 263 27.82 38.10 -17.17
C GLU A 263 26.79 37.23 -17.95
N HIS A 264 27.21 36.61 -19.06
CA HIS A 264 26.40 35.83 -19.99
C HIS A 264 27.03 34.47 -20.36
N ILE A 265 28.10 34.09 -19.68
CA ILE A 265 28.83 32.85 -19.93
C ILE A 265 28.74 31.97 -18.69
N TYR A 266 28.24 30.75 -18.87
CA TYR A 266 28.31 29.70 -17.85
C TYR A 266 29.72 29.12 -17.83
N THR A 267 30.35 29.13 -16.65
CA THR A 267 31.64 28.49 -16.40
C THR A 267 31.56 27.72 -15.08
N THR A 268 32.54 26.87 -14.80
CA THR A 268 32.68 26.17 -13.51
C THR A 268 33.73 26.90 -12.68
N ASP A 269 33.42 27.16 -11.41
CA ASP A 269 34.36 27.65 -10.39
C ASP A 269 34.52 26.60 -9.28
N SER A 270 35.50 26.77 -8.40
CA SER A 270 35.78 25.86 -7.29
C SER A 270 35.41 26.52 -5.97
N ARG A 271 34.93 25.76 -4.99
CA ARG A 271 34.68 26.24 -3.62
C ARG A 271 35.32 25.33 -2.58
N TYR A 272 35.64 25.90 -1.43
CA TYR A 272 35.78 25.17 -0.18
C TYR A 272 34.41 25.03 0.47
N TYR A 273 34.12 23.87 1.06
CA TYR A 273 32.98 23.71 1.96
C TYR A 273 33.42 23.08 3.27
N ILE A 274 32.82 23.50 4.37
CA ILE A 274 33.00 22.93 5.70
C ILE A 274 31.62 22.57 6.24
N ASP A 275 31.38 21.29 6.42
CA ASP A 275 30.20 20.76 7.12
C ASP A 275 30.61 20.37 8.54
N ILE A 276 29.91 20.88 9.54
CA ILE A 276 30.11 20.54 10.95
C ILE A 276 28.85 19.84 11.46
N ASN A 277 28.95 18.53 11.70
CA ASN A 277 27.88 17.66 12.22
C ASN A 277 26.55 17.69 11.44
N GLY A 278 26.53 18.18 10.19
CA GLY A 278 25.30 18.45 9.43
C GLY A 278 24.49 19.65 9.94
N GLU A 279 25.01 20.39 10.92
CA GLU A 279 24.33 21.55 11.54
C GLU A 279 24.81 22.88 10.95
N TYR A 280 26.09 22.98 10.60
CA TYR A 280 26.68 24.18 10.00
C TYR A 280 27.31 23.83 8.67
N GLN A 281 26.94 24.55 7.61
CA GLN A 281 27.51 24.40 6.28
C GLN A 281 28.06 25.75 5.82
N TYR A 282 29.39 25.87 5.85
CA TYR A 282 30.09 27.04 5.37
C TYR A 282 30.63 26.78 3.98
N GLN A 283 30.47 27.72 3.06
CA GLN A 283 30.98 27.60 1.71
C GLN A 283 31.71 28.88 1.33
N PHE A 284 32.86 28.73 0.67
CA PHE A 284 33.71 29.85 0.29
C PHE A 284 34.27 29.63 -1.11
N ARG A 285 34.25 30.65 -1.96
CA ARG A 285 34.93 30.60 -3.27
C ARG A 285 36.41 30.25 -3.07
N LEU A 286 36.92 29.29 -3.86
CA LEU A 286 38.33 28.87 -3.76
C LEU A 286 39.23 30.04 -4.19
N GLU A 287 38.88 30.72 -5.28
CA GLU A 287 39.56 31.92 -5.73
C GLU A 287 39.28 33.08 -4.75
N GLY A 288 40.34 33.77 -4.31
CA GLY A 288 40.24 34.87 -3.34
C GLY A 288 40.25 34.45 -1.86
N SER A 289 39.95 33.18 -1.54
CA SER A 289 39.92 32.72 -0.15
C SER A 289 41.24 32.85 0.60
N THR A 290 41.12 33.19 1.88
CA THR A 290 42.25 33.34 2.81
C THR A 290 42.16 32.33 3.95
N PRO A 291 43.28 32.00 4.63
CA PRO A 291 43.24 31.10 5.78
C PRO A 291 42.26 31.52 6.88
N SER A 292 42.04 32.82 7.10
CA SER A 292 41.11 33.31 8.12
C SER A 292 39.67 32.86 7.88
N MET A 293 39.24 32.75 6.62
CA MET A 293 37.87 32.32 6.27
C MET A 293 37.61 30.86 6.68
N LEU A 294 38.62 29.98 6.64
CA LEU A 294 38.49 28.59 7.09
C LEU A 294 38.85 28.37 8.56
N THR A 295 39.48 29.34 9.22
CA THR A 295 39.99 29.19 10.59
C THR A 295 39.24 30.00 11.64
N LYS A 296 38.39 30.95 11.22
CA LYS A 296 37.53 31.77 12.09
C LYS A 296 36.06 31.62 11.66
N LEU A 297 35.49 30.47 11.97
CA LEU A 297 34.12 30.10 11.58
C LEU A 297 33.04 30.57 12.57
N VAL A 298 33.45 31.25 13.65
CA VAL A 298 32.52 31.83 14.64
C VAL A 298 31.79 33.01 13.99
N ASP A 299 30.53 33.19 14.34
CA ASP A 299 29.71 34.36 14.04
C ASP A 299 29.52 35.12 15.37
N SER A 300 30.29 36.20 15.56
CA SER A 300 30.41 36.89 16.85
C SER A 300 29.24 37.82 17.19
N ASP A 301 28.51 38.34 16.20
CA ASP A 301 27.34 39.21 16.39
C ASP A 301 26.00 38.58 16.00
N GLY A 302 26.03 37.41 15.35
CA GLY A 302 24.86 36.57 15.10
C GLY A 302 24.08 36.96 13.85
N ASP A 303 24.72 37.61 12.88
CA ASP A 303 24.06 38.09 11.67
C ASP A 303 24.08 37.08 10.50
N GLY A 304 24.74 35.94 10.71
CA GLY A 304 24.86 34.86 9.75
C GLY A 304 26.15 34.91 8.91
N LEU A 305 26.99 35.92 9.06
CA LEU A 305 28.35 35.96 8.52
C LEU A 305 29.34 35.33 9.50
N THR A 306 30.46 34.80 8.98
CA THR A 306 31.54 34.33 9.86
C THR A 306 32.57 35.44 10.06
N ASP A 307 33.13 35.54 11.27
CA ASP A 307 34.20 36.47 11.63
C ASP A 307 35.34 36.45 10.59
N GLY A 308 35.66 35.26 10.07
CA GLY A 308 36.70 35.04 9.07
C GLY A 308 36.38 35.64 7.70
N TRP A 309 35.11 35.60 7.29
CA TRP A 309 34.61 36.17 6.04
C TRP A 309 34.54 37.70 6.14
N GLU A 310 34.00 38.21 7.24
CA GLU A 310 33.90 39.64 7.48
C GLU A 310 35.27 40.32 7.51
N LEU A 311 36.22 39.75 8.25
CA LEU A 311 37.59 40.26 8.31
C LEU A 311 38.30 40.22 6.94
N HIS A 312 37.93 39.29 6.06
CA HIS A 312 38.50 39.20 4.73
C HIS A 312 38.02 40.35 3.84
N TYR A 313 36.72 40.65 3.86
CA TYR A 313 36.11 41.71 3.06
C TYR A 313 36.14 43.11 3.72
N GLY A 314 36.66 43.20 4.94
CA GLY A 314 36.82 44.46 5.66
C GLY A 314 35.56 44.94 6.39
N LEU A 315 34.64 44.01 6.65
CA LEU A 315 33.48 44.17 7.53
C LEU A 315 33.89 44.02 9.00
N ASN A 316 32.95 44.24 9.92
CA ASN A 316 33.22 44.23 11.35
C ASN A 316 32.46 43.10 12.05
N PRO A 317 33.16 42.06 12.57
CA PRO A 317 32.57 40.91 13.30
C PRO A 317 31.79 41.19 14.58
N TYR A 318 31.47 42.45 14.85
CA TYR A 318 30.75 42.91 16.02
C TYR A 318 29.68 43.96 15.65
N ASP A 319 29.28 44.03 14.38
CA ASP A 319 28.28 44.95 13.81
C ASP A 319 27.31 44.22 12.86
N ASP A 320 26.28 43.61 13.45
CA ASP A 320 25.21 42.85 12.79
C ASP A 320 24.47 43.56 11.63
N SER A 321 24.67 44.87 11.50
CA SER A 321 24.04 45.67 10.45
C SER A 321 24.76 45.61 9.11
N ASP A 322 26.01 45.16 9.09
CA ASP A 322 26.80 45.09 7.87
C ASP A 322 26.47 43.87 6.99
N ALA A 323 25.93 42.78 7.55
CA ALA A 323 25.27 41.70 6.79
C ALA A 323 24.19 42.18 5.81
N LEU A 324 23.41 43.19 6.22
CA LEU A 324 22.33 43.76 5.39
C LEU A 324 22.79 44.89 4.47
N SER A 325 24.07 45.27 4.55
CA SER A 325 24.65 46.26 3.66
C SER A 325 24.99 45.63 2.30
N ASP A 326 25.20 46.49 1.32
CA ASP A 326 25.54 46.15 -0.06
C ASP A 326 26.86 46.85 -0.38
N LEU A 327 27.96 46.09 -0.37
CA LEU A 327 29.31 46.63 -0.34
C LEU A 327 29.79 47.11 -1.72
N ASP A 328 29.28 46.53 -2.81
CA ASP A 328 29.63 46.88 -4.19
C ASP A 328 28.54 47.64 -4.96
N GLY A 329 27.31 47.68 -4.43
CA GLY A 329 26.19 48.48 -4.92
C GLY A 329 25.34 47.80 -5.98
N ASP A 330 25.37 46.47 -6.10
CA ASP A 330 24.60 45.71 -7.09
C ASP A 330 23.15 45.39 -6.65
N GLY A 331 22.82 45.64 -5.39
CA GLY A 331 21.51 45.43 -4.78
C GLY A 331 21.35 44.09 -4.06
N ILE A 332 22.41 43.29 -3.93
CA ILE A 332 22.49 42.07 -3.13
C ILE A 332 23.14 42.41 -1.78
N SER A 333 22.67 41.79 -0.70
CA SER A 333 23.25 42.01 0.64
C SER A 333 24.51 41.17 0.84
N ASN A 334 25.44 41.64 1.67
CA ASN A 334 26.65 40.89 2.04
C ASN A 334 26.31 39.47 2.56
N LEU A 335 25.20 39.33 3.31
CA LEU A 335 24.71 38.03 3.78
C LEU A 335 24.24 37.13 2.63
N ASP A 336 23.50 37.67 1.66
CA ASP A 336 23.13 36.91 0.47
C ASP A 336 24.39 36.49 -0.31
N GLU A 337 25.37 37.37 -0.48
CA GLU A 337 26.60 37.01 -1.17
C GLU A 337 27.40 35.94 -0.42
N PHE A 338 27.44 36.00 0.90
CA PHE A 338 28.03 34.94 1.72
C PHE A 338 27.32 33.59 1.54
N LEU A 339 25.98 33.58 1.64
CA LEU A 339 25.18 32.36 1.55
C LEU A 339 25.16 31.75 0.14
N TYR A 340 25.23 32.59 -0.89
CA TYR A 340 25.05 32.18 -2.29
C TYR A 340 26.34 32.26 -3.13
N LEU A 341 27.52 32.25 -2.49
CA LEU A 341 28.84 32.26 -3.15
C LEU A 341 29.04 33.44 -4.12
N GLY A 342 28.51 34.61 -3.74
CA GLY A 342 28.77 35.91 -4.37
C GLY A 342 30.15 36.48 -4.01
N ASP A 343 30.39 37.74 -4.37
CA ASP A 343 31.62 38.46 -4.04
C ASP A 343 31.27 39.92 -3.73
N PRO A 344 31.29 40.34 -2.45
CA PRO A 344 30.81 41.66 -2.02
C PRO A 344 31.66 42.83 -2.52
N LEU A 345 32.63 42.57 -3.38
CA LEU A 345 33.46 43.57 -4.05
C LEU A 345 33.33 43.53 -5.58
N ASP A 346 32.56 42.62 -6.17
CA ASP A 346 32.42 42.46 -7.63
C ASP A 346 30.95 42.37 -8.10
N PRO A 347 30.38 43.48 -8.60
CA PRO A 347 28.96 43.59 -8.94
C PRO A 347 28.56 42.86 -10.24
N ASN A 348 29.48 42.08 -10.82
CA ASN A 348 29.25 41.33 -12.05
C ASN A 348 29.01 39.82 -11.80
N ILE A 349 29.09 39.39 -10.54
CA ILE A 349 28.85 38.01 -10.14
C ILE A 349 27.37 37.84 -9.80
N GLU A 350 26.63 37.14 -10.66
CA GLU A 350 25.21 36.83 -10.40
C GLU A 350 25.10 35.58 -9.50
N ILE A 351 24.42 35.71 -8.34
CA ILE A 351 24.09 34.57 -7.47
C ILE A 351 22.97 33.70 -8.06
N LEU A 352 23.15 32.38 -8.07
CA LEU A 352 22.18 31.41 -8.58
C LEU A 352 21.40 30.79 -7.41
N LYS A 353 20.14 31.21 -7.23
CA LYS A 353 19.21 30.65 -6.23
C LYS A 353 18.29 29.61 -6.89
N SER A 354 18.10 28.44 -6.28
CA SER A 354 17.02 27.48 -6.60
C SER A 354 16.32 27.05 -5.32
N ASP A 355 15.08 26.54 -5.42
CA ASP A 355 14.26 26.04 -4.29
C ASP A 355 13.65 24.70 -4.69
N ILE A 356 14.26 23.59 -4.31
CA ILE A 356 13.88 22.27 -4.83
C ILE A 356 13.11 21.49 -3.77
N SER A 357 11.82 21.27 -4.00
CA SER A 357 10.99 20.43 -3.12
C SER A 357 10.77 19.03 -3.67
N VAL A 358 10.60 18.05 -2.77
CA VAL A 358 9.99 16.74 -3.08
C VAL A 358 8.65 16.59 -2.38
N SER A 359 7.70 15.96 -3.06
CA SER A 359 6.44 15.51 -2.46
C SER A 359 6.06 14.11 -2.92
N LEU A 360 5.46 13.33 -2.02
CA LEU A 360 5.09 11.94 -2.22
C LEU A 360 3.58 11.75 -2.10
N SER A 361 3.04 10.86 -2.92
CA SER A 361 1.68 10.37 -2.70
C SER A 361 1.55 8.91 -3.07
N SER A 362 0.74 8.18 -2.30
CA SER A 362 0.46 6.77 -2.51
C SER A 362 -1.02 6.51 -2.25
N GLN A 363 -1.52 5.39 -2.77
CA GLN A 363 -2.85 4.88 -2.43
C GLN A 363 -2.71 3.46 -1.86
N PRO A 364 -3.59 3.05 -0.93
CA PRO A 364 -3.62 1.67 -0.47
C PRO A 364 -3.81 0.71 -1.64
N VAL A 365 -3.01 -0.36 -1.67
CA VAL A 365 -3.14 -1.42 -2.69
C VAL A 365 -3.65 -2.72 -2.10
N ASN A 366 -4.36 -3.47 -2.92
CA ASN A 366 -4.73 -4.84 -2.59
C ASN A 366 -3.49 -5.73 -2.44
N TYR A 367 -3.64 -6.79 -1.67
CA TYR A 367 -2.63 -7.83 -1.51
C TYR A 367 -2.02 -8.31 -2.84
N GLY A 368 -0.71 -8.57 -2.84
CA GLY A 368 0.04 -9.13 -3.99
C GLY A 368 0.25 -8.14 -5.14
N LYS A 369 -0.12 -6.88 -4.95
CA LYS A 369 0.27 -5.79 -5.86
C LYS A 369 1.47 -5.04 -5.28
N SER A 370 2.38 -4.65 -6.16
CA SER A 370 3.38 -3.64 -5.85
C SER A 370 2.69 -2.28 -5.65
N ILE A 371 3.27 -1.44 -4.79
CA ILE A 371 2.81 -0.07 -4.57
C ILE A 371 3.63 0.85 -5.47
N ASP A 372 2.97 1.53 -6.40
CA ASP A 372 3.57 2.65 -7.12
C ASP A 372 3.35 3.91 -6.27
N VAL A 373 4.45 4.56 -5.89
CA VAL A 373 4.43 5.84 -5.17
C VAL A 373 4.75 6.92 -6.18
N ASP A 374 3.85 7.89 -6.33
CA ASP A 374 4.08 9.07 -7.15
C ASP A 374 5.03 10.01 -6.41
N VAL A 375 6.05 10.46 -7.12
CA VAL A 375 7.13 11.31 -6.60
C VAL A 375 7.20 12.55 -7.47
N LYS A 376 6.97 13.71 -6.88
CA LYS A 376 6.99 14.98 -7.59
C LYS A 376 8.09 15.87 -7.07
N PHE A 377 8.93 16.34 -7.99
CA PHE A 377 9.97 17.33 -7.74
C PHE A 377 9.55 18.68 -8.33
N GLU A 378 9.78 19.77 -7.61
CA GLU A 378 9.45 21.13 -8.06
C GLU A 378 10.57 22.10 -7.71
N ASN A 379 10.99 22.92 -8.67
CA ASN A 379 11.85 24.08 -8.46
C ASN A 379 10.99 25.36 -8.40
N HIS A 380 10.84 25.94 -7.21
CA HIS A 380 10.02 27.16 -6.99
C HIS A 380 10.75 28.45 -7.37
N GLN A 381 12.05 28.36 -7.67
CA GLN A 381 12.89 29.48 -8.15
C GLN A 381 13.74 29.06 -9.36
N PRO A 382 13.13 28.87 -10.54
CA PRO A 382 13.85 28.40 -11.71
C PRO A 382 14.82 29.48 -12.24
N ASN A 383 16.11 29.14 -12.28
CA ASN A 383 17.19 29.98 -12.79
C ASN A 383 17.56 29.67 -14.27
N GLY A 384 16.90 28.67 -14.88
CA GLY A 384 17.13 28.25 -16.27
C GLY A 384 18.22 27.18 -16.45
N GLU A 385 18.70 26.56 -15.38
CA GLU A 385 19.72 25.51 -15.41
C GLU A 385 19.14 24.09 -15.49
N LEU A 386 19.98 23.15 -15.97
CA LEU A 386 19.76 21.72 -15.79
C LEU A 386 20.30 21.32 -14.41
N LEU A 387 19.46 20.76 -13.54
CA LEU A 387 19.86 20.41 -12.16
C LEU A 387 20.04 18.91 -12.03
N ASP A 388 21.24 18.45 -11.69
CA ASP A 388 21.47 17.04 -11.34
C ASP A 388 21.18 16.85 -9.85
N ILE A 389 20.16 16.07 -9.52
CA ILE A 389 19.70 15.79 -8.16
C ILE A 389 20.00 14.34 -7.82
N ASN A 390 20.61 14.13 -6.65
CA ASN A 390 20.74 12.82 -6.04
C ASN A 390 19.55 12.59 -5.10
N THR A 391 18.95 11.41 -5.16
CA THR A 391 17.76 11.05 -4.37
C THR A 391 17.98 9.72 -3.68
N THR A 392 17.69 9.67 -2.39
CA THR A 392 17.73 8.44 -1.58
C THR A 392 16.31 8.05 -1.22
N TYR A 393 15.90 6.84 -1.61
CA TYR A 393 14.62 6.23 -1.27
C TYR A 393 14.85 5.18 -0.18
N ALA A 394 14.16 5.31 0.96
CA ALA A 394 14.27 4.38 2.08
C ALA A 394 12.89 3.87 2.52
N VAL A 395 12.72 2.54 2.57
CA VAL A 395 11.47 1.90 3.01
C VAL A 395 11.61 1.19 4.35
N THR A 396 10.52 1.14 5.11
CA THR A 396 10.46 0.40 6.38
C THR A 396 10.45 -1.13 6.17
N SER A 397 10.80 -1.88 7.22
CA SER A 397 10.76 -3.35 7.20
C SER A 397 9.39 -3.91 6.78
N GLY A 398 9.38 -4.93 5.92
CA GLY A 398 8.16 -5.51 5.32
C GLY A 398 7.93 -5.09 3.87
N PHE A 399 8.61 -4.01 3.45
CA PHE A 399 8.65 -3.50 2.09
C PHE A 399 10.09 -3.56 1.56
N TYR A 400 10.24 -3.71 0.24
CA TYR A 400 11.55 -3.77 -0.40
C TYR A 400 11.54 -3.28 -1.85
N PHE A 401 12.72 -2.92 -2.36
CA PHE A 401 12.95 -2.62 -3.77
C PHE A 401 13.45 -3.87 -4.51
N ASP A 402 12.83 -4.19 -5.65
CA ASP A 402 13.22 -5.35 -6.48
C ASP A 402 14.19 -4.94 -7.59
N SER A 403 15.29 -5.69 -7.72
CA SER A 403 16.36 -5.35 -8.65
C SER A 403 16.01 -5.41 -10.13
N ARG A 404 14.83 -5.92 -10.47
CA ARG A 404 14.33 -6.03 -11.84
C ARG A 404 13.54 -4.80 -12.29
N TYR A 405 13.16 -3.91 -11.38
CA TYR A 405 12.12 -2.89 -11.63
C TYR A 405 12.53 -1.45 -11.30
N PHE A 406 13.82 -1.15 -11.12
CA PHE A 406 14.29 0.23 -10.97
C PHE A 406 14.90 0.80 -12.26
N PRO A 407 14.86 2.13 -12.47
CA PRO A 407 15.49 2.82 -13.59
C PRO A 407 17.02 2.64 -13.66
N SER A 408 17.61 2.79 -14.85
CA SER A 408 19.07 2.63 -15.05
C SER A 408 19.93 3.68 -14.33
N ASN A 409 19.32 4.79 -13.92
CA ASN A 409 19.95 5.86 -13.15
C ASN A 409 19.83 5.65 -11.62
N CYS A 410 19.41 4.46 -11.20
CA CYS A 410 19.32 4.07 -9.80
C CYS A 410 20.23 2.88 -9.48
N GLN A 411 20.73 2.85 -8.25
CA GLN A 411 21.54 1.78 -7.67
C GLN A 411 20.90 1.28 -6.38
N LEU A 412 20.67 -0.02 -6.30
CA LEU A 412 20.20 -0.68 -5.08
C LEU A 412 21.34 -0.78 -4.08
N VAL A 413 21.22 -0.07 -2.96
CA VAL A 413 22.19 -0.10 -1.85
C VAL A 413 21.89 -1.27 -0.91
N SER A 414 20.61 -1.49 -0.64
CA SER A 414 20.09 -2.64 0.11
C SER A 414 18.66 -2.95 -0.34
N GLU A 415 18.06 -4.04 0.14
CA GLU A 415 16.64 -4.32 -0.15
C GLU A 415 15.69 -3.20 0.32
N GLN A 416 16.14 -2.34 1.25
CA GLN A 416 15.35 -1.24 1.84
C GLN A 416 15.80 0.15 1.39
N GLN A 417 16.87 0.25 0.60
CA GLN A 417 17.42 1.54 0.17
C GLN A 417 17.83 1.52 -1.30
N LEU A 418 17.33 2.50 -2.05
CA LEU A 418 17.62 2.73 -3.45
C LEU A 418 18.13 4.17 -3.62
N ASP A 419 19.28 4.35 -4.24
CA ASP A 419 19.84 5.68 -4.52
C ASP A 419 19.74 5.96 -6.02
N CYS A 420 19.27 7.13 -6.42
CA CYS A 420 19.08 7.50 -7.83
C CYS A 420 19.63 8.90 -8.12
N THR A 421 20.19 9.09 -9.31
CA THR A 421 20.58 10.41 -9.82
C THR A 421 19.64 10.80 -10.95
N MET A 422 19.15 12.03 -10.98
CA MET A 422 18.20 12.49 -11.99
C MET A 422 18.51 13.92 -12.44
N ASN A 423 18.18 14.22 -13.70
CA ASN A 423 18.46 15.52 -14.29
C ASN A 423 17.15 16.28 -14.46
N MET A 424 16.98 17.41 -13.77
CA MET A 424 15.85 18.31 -13.96
C MET A 424 16.06 19.18 -15.18
N THR A 425 15.23 18.97 -16.20
CA THR A 425 15.18 19.77 -17.43
C THR A 425 14.02 20.77 -17.47
N SER A 426 13.19 20.79 -16.42
CA SER A 426 11.99 21.61 -16.26
C SER A 426 11.76 21.95 -14.80
N ASP A 427 10.98 23.00 -14.55
CA ASP A 427 10.63 23.48 -13.20
C ASP A 427 9.88 22.44 -12.35
N SER A 428 9.35 21.39 -12.97
CA SER A 428 8.75 20.26 -12.27
C SER A 428 8.95 18.95 -13.02
N ILE A 429 9.13 17.86 -12.27
CA ILE A 429 9.19 16.48 -12.77
C ILE A 429 8.27 15.59 -11.94
N ASP A 430 7.39 14.88 -12.64
CA ASP A 430 6.63 13.76 -12.09
C ASP A 430 7.38 12.45 -12.39
N SER A 431 7.60 11.66 -11.35
CA SER A 431 8.20 10.34 -11.40
C SER A 431 7.39 9.37 -10.54
N TYR A 432 7.75 8.09 -10.56
CA TYR A 432 7.22 7.12 -9.62
C TYR A 432 8.30 6.12 -9.21
N VAL A 433 8.17 5.58 -8.01
CA VAL A 433 8.97 4.46 -7.53
C VAL A 433 8.07 3.29 -7.15
N ARG A 434 8.47 2.08 -7.53
CA ARG A 434 7.73 0.86 -7.25
C ARG A 434 8.31 0.13 -6.05
N VAL A 435 7.47 -0.09 -5.04
CA VAL A 435 7.80 -0.80 -3.80
C VAL A 435 7.07 -2.15 -3.77
N PHE A 436 7.77 -3.19 -3.33
CA PHE A 436 7.26 -4.56 -3.25
C PHE A 436 7.04 -4.98 -1.78
N THR A 437 6.14 -5.94 -1.56
CA THR A 437 5.77 -6.44 -0.23
C THR A 437 6.13 -7.91 -0.07
N ASN A 438 6.32 -8.37 1.17
CA ASN A 438 6.46 -9.80 1.44
C ASN A 438 5.09 -10.52 1.33
N ASP A 439 4.94 -11.34 0.30
CA ASP A 439 3.71 -12.10 0.01
C ASP A 439 3.50 -13.36 0.89
N GLN A 440 4.23 -13.50 2.00
CA GLN A 440 3.99 -14.58 2.98
C GLN A 440 3.12 -14.13 4.17
N GLU A 441 2.95 -12.82 4.38
CA GLU A 441 2.15 -12.29 5.48
C GLU A 441 0.75 -11.92 5.00
N LEU A 442 -0.29 -12.61 5.49
CA LEU A 442 -1.69 -12.38 5.07
C LEU A 442 -2.34 -11.14 5.71
N GLY A 443 -1.80 -10.63 6.81
CA GLY A 443 -2.35 -9.47 7.52
C GLY A 443 -2.15 -8.17 6.76
N GLN A 444 -2.78 -7.08 7.20
CA GLN A 444 -2.45 -5.75 6.66
C GLN A 444 -0.98 -5.42 6.95
N LEU A 445 -0.28 -4.87 5.96
CA LEU A 445 1.08 -4.36 6.12
C LEU A 445 1.04 -2.85 6.02
N GLU A 446 1.62 -2.20 7.02
CA GLU A 446 1.79 -0.76 7.09
C GLU A 446 3.28 -0.44 7.22
N GLY A 447 3.70 0.61 6.54
CA GLY A 447 5.08 1.05 6.52
C GLY A 447 5.19 2.48 6.01
N GLY A 448 6.41 2.90 5.75
CA GLY A 448 6.70 4.21 5.18
C GLY A 448 7.73 4.12 4.07
N LEU A 449 7.61 5.03 3.10
CA LEU A 449 8.68 5.39 2.18
C LEU A 449 9.09 6.83 2.50
N THR A 450 10.37 7.03 2.77
CA THR A 450 10.99 8.35 2.88
C THR A 450 11.84 8.59 1.63
N VAL A 451 11.71 9.77 1.05
CA VAL A 451 12.60 10.25 -0.02
C VAL A 451 13.35 11.46 0.51
N THR A 452 14.66 11.47 0.30
CA THR A 452 15.53 12.62 0.60
C THR A 452 16.24 13.00 -0.70
N LEU A 453 16.28 14.28 -1.01
CA LEU A 453 17.04 14.80 -2.15
C LEU A 453 18.28 15.57 -1.66
N ASP A 454 19.31 15.52 -2.48
CA ASP A 454 20.57 16.24 -2.32
C ASP A 454 20.95 16.86 -3.66
N TRP A 455 21.31 18.13 -3.65
CA TRP A 455 21.69 18.90 -4.82
C TRP A 455 22.94 19.71 -4.53
N HIS A 456 23.92 19.65 -5.45
CA HIS A 456 25.24 20.25 -5.26
C HIS A 456 25.27 21.79 -5.40
N GLY A 457 24.16 22.47 -5.73
CA GLY A 457 24.08 23.94 -5.80
C GLY A 457 23.46 24.58 -4.55
N THR A 458 22.97 25.82 -4.68
CA THR A 458 22.46 26.58 -3.52
C THR A 458 20.95 26.56 -3.42
N ASP A 459 20.43 25.70 -2.53
CA ASP A 459 19.01 25.58 -2.23
C ASP A 459 18.62 26.58 -1.13
N VAL A 460 17.67 27.46 -1.43
CA VAL A 460 17.20 28.50 -0.49
C VAL A 460 16.33 27.92 0.63
N ASN A 461 15.83 26.69 0.49
CA ASN A 461 14.96 26.05 1.47
C ASN A 461 15.32 24.57 1.60
N LEU A 462 15.89 24.17 2.73
CA LEU A 462 16.25 22.76 2.96
C LEU A 462 15.11 21.95 3.61
N ASP A 463 14.08 22.61 4.13
CA ASP A 463 13.00 21.95 4.88
C ASP A 463 12.08 21.10 3.98
N ASN A 464 12.09 21.35 2.67
CA ASN A 464 11.29 20.63 1.66
C ASN A 464 12.11 19.60 0.87
N ASN A 465 13.34 19.30 1.30
CA ASN A 465 14.24 18.32 0.66
C ASN A 465 13.96 16.87 1.08
N SER A 466 12.97 16.65 1.93
CA SER A 466 12.51 15.32 2.28
C SER A 466 11.00 15.28 2.48
N ASP A 467 10.40 14.17 2.06
CA ASP A 467 9.01 13.85 2.35
C ASP A 467 8.87 12.36 2.69
N THR A 468 7.81 12.01 3.41
CA THR A 468 7.51 10.64 3.83
C THR A 468 6.05 10.32 3.60
N VAL A 469 5.78 9.19 2.93
CA VAL A 469 4.42 8.70 2.69
C VAL A 469 4.19 7.36 3.36
N GLU A 470 2.98 7.15 3.86
CA GLU A 470 2.53 5.85 4.36
C GLU A 470 2.35 4.86 3.21
N LEU A 471 2.83 3.64 3.40
CA LEU A 471 2.61 2.52 2.50
C LEU A 471 1.62 1.56 3.14
N VAL A 472 0.47 1.36 2.48
CA VAL A 472 -0.56 0.46 2.96
C VAL A 472 -0.81 -0.64 1.94
N ARG A 473 -0.51 -1.88 2.34
CA ARG A 473 -0.97 -3.07 1.62
C ARG A 473 -2.05 -3.74 2.43
N LEU A 474 -3.26 -3.76 1.89
CA LEU A 474 -4.42 -4.35 2.55
C LEU A 474 -4.19 -5.83 2.85
N ALA A 475 -4.87 -6.33 3.88
CA ALA A 475 -4.87 -7.75 4.22
C ALA A 475 -5.34 -8.60 3.03
N TYR A 476 -4.85 -9.83 2.94
CA TYR A 476 -5.34 -10.79 1.96
C TYR A 476 -6.82 -11.06 2.24
N ASN A 477 -7.69 -10.60 1.34
CA ASN A 477 -9.11 -10.84 1.38
C ASN A 477 -9.55 -11.36 0.01
N PRO A 478 -9.45 -12.67 -0.22
CA PRO A 478 -9.78 -13.19 -1.53
C PRO A 478 -11.30 -13.25 -1.69
N ILE A 479 -11.77 -12.61 -2.75
CA ILE A 479 -13.14 -12.75 -3.19
C ILE A 479 -13.15 -13.94 -4.12
N PHE A 480 -13.82 -15.02 -3.71
CA PHE A 480 -14.04 -16.19 -4.55
C PHE A 480 -15.53 -16.35 -4.83
N SER A 481 -15.82 -16.77 -6.05
CA SER A 481 -17.13 -17.28 -6.46
C SER A 481 -17.00 -18.77 -6.74
N ALA A 482 -17.99 -19.54 -6.32
CA ALA A 482 -18.16 -20.90 -6.80
C ALA A 482 -19.31 -20.94 -7.82
N ARG A 483 -19.41 -22.05 -8.55
CA ARG A 483 -20.57 -22.34 -9.37
C ARG A 483 -20.87 -23.82 -9.36
N VAL A 484 -22.04 -24.23 -8.84
CA VAL A 484 -22.53 -25.59 -9.11
C VAL A 484 -23.00 -25.60 -10.57
N ARG A 485 -22.44 -26.49 -11.40
CA ARG A 485 -22.82 -26.49 -12.83
C ARG A 485 -24.31 -26.83 -12.98
N GLU A 486 -25.00 -26.18 -13.92
CA GLU A 486 -26.47 -26.16 -14.05
C GLU A 486 -27.15 -27.54 -14.14
N GLY A 487 -26.43 -28.58 -14.57
CA GLY A 487 -26.91 -29.98 -14.55
C GLY A 487 -26.60 -30.77 -13.27
N SER A 488 -25.96 -30.16 -12.28
CA SER A 488 -25.53 -30.79 -11.01
C SER A 488 -26.37 -30.37 -9.80
N LEU A 489 -27.27 -29.38 -9.93
CA LEU A 489 -28.20 -29.00 -8.85
C LEU A 489 -29.14 -30.16 -8.48
N GLU A 490 -29.49 -31.01 -9.45
CA GLU A 490 -30.29 -32.22 -9.25
C GLU A 490 -29.60 -33.24 -8.33
N SER A 491 -28.26 -33.25 -8.34
CA SER A 491 -27.43 -34.13 -7.51
C SER A 491 -27.30 -33.66 -6.05
N LEU A 492 -27.89 -32.52 -5.70
CA LEU A 492 -27.96 -32.03 -4.32
C LEU A 492 -29.17 -32.58 -3.55
N ILE A 493 -30.10 -33.25 -4.24
CA ILE A 493 -31.23 -33.96 -3.65
C ILE A 493 -31.05 -35.45 -3.88
N LEU A 494 -30.98 -36.24 -2.80
CA LEU A 494 -30.64 -37.66 -2.84
C LEU A 494 -31.68 -38.50 -2.12
N TYR A 495 -31.96 -39.70 -2.63
CA TYR A 495 -32.61 -40.72 -1.83
C TYR A 495 -31.61 -41.35 -0.86
N LYS A 496 -32.08 -41.74 0.31
CA LYS A 496 -31.24 -42.52 1.24
C LYS A 496 -30.73 -43.80 0.57
N GLY A 497 -29.42 -43.99 0.56
CA GLY A 497 -28.72 -45.12 -0.05
C GLY A 497 -28.15 -44.83 -1.44
N ASP A 498 -28.56 -43.73 -2.09
CA ASP A 498 -28.10 -43.39 -3.43
C ASP A 498 -26.67 -42.87 -3.45
N GLN A 499 -26.06 -42.97 -4.62
CA GLN A 499 -24.80 -42.32 -4.94
C GLN A 499 -25.05 -41.27 -6.01
N ALA A 500 -24.47 -40.09 -5.84
CA ALA A 500 -24.52 -39.04 -6.83
C ALA A 500 -23.17 -38.38 -7.00
N THR A 501 -23.00 -37.78 -8.17
CA THR A 501 -21.82 -37.01 -8.51
C THR A 501 -22.26 -35.61 -8.92
N PHE A 502 -21.62 -34.60 -8.33
CA PHE A 502 -21.84 -33.20 -8.70
C PHE A 502 -20.51 -32.50 -8.94
N SER A 503 -20.54 -31.45 -9.76
CA SER A 503 -19.35 -30.67 -10.09
C SER A 503 -19.48 -29.22 -9.61
N VAL A 504 -18.42 -28.72 -8.99
CA VAL A 504 -18.29 -27.37 -8.46
C VAL A 504 -17.15 -26.68 -9.20
N SER A 505 -17.45 -25.56 -9.85
CA SER A 505 -16.46 -24.62 -10.37
C SER A 505 -16.10 -23.62 -9.27
N ILE A 506 -14.86 -23.17 -9.17
CA ILE A 506 -14.43 -22.11 -8.25
C ILE A 506 -13.57 -21.14 -9.03
N SER A 507 -13.97 -19.88 -9.04
CA SER A 507 -13.28 -18.76 -9.68
C SER A 507 -12.79 -17.77 -8.63
N GLN A 508 -11.53 -17.35 -8.76
CA GLN A 508 -11.00 -16.21 -8.00
C GLN A 508 -11.35 -14.90 -8.69
N ASP A 509 -11.77 -13.91 -7.92
CA ASP A 509 -11.98 -12.56 -8.44
C ASP A 509 -10.63 -11.84 -8.60
N PHE A 510 -10.51 -11.09 -9.70
CA PHE A 510 -9.25 -10.52 -10.20
C PHE A 510 -8.67 -9.41 -9.32
N GLU A 511 -9.44 -8.92 -8.34
CA GLU A 511 -9.01 -7.80 -7.50
C GLU A 511 -7.94 -8.18 -6.47
N SER A 512 -7.83 -9.46 -6.10
CA SER A 512 -6.84 -9.99 -5.16
C SER A 512 -5.62 -10.58 -5.91
N GLY A 513 -4.40 -10.22 -5.51
CA GLY A 513 -3.19 -10.82 -6.07
C GLY A 513 -3.15 -12.35 -5.91
N SER A 514 -2.36 -13.02 -6.75
CA SER A 514 -2.26 -14.49 -6.75
C SER A 514 -1.47 -14.97 -5.53
N LEU A 515 -2.08 -15.83 -4.70
CA LEU A 515 -1.38 -16.54 -3.61
C LEU A 515 -0.56 -17.74 -4.10
N GLY A 516 -0.62 -18.12 -5.38
CA GLY A 516 -0.03 -19.36 -5.86
C GLY A 516 -0.86 -20.59 -5.46
N SER A 517 -0.19 -21.67 -5.02
CA SER A 517 -0.76 -23.03 -4.92
C SER A 517 -1.77 -23.22 -3.78
N VAL A 518 -3.02 -22.84 -4.01
CA VAL A 518 -4.18 -23.22 -3.19
C VAL A 518 -4.68 -24.62 -3.53
N TYR A 519 -5.31 -25.30 -2.58
CA TYR A 519 -6.02 -26.57 -2.81
C TYR A 519 -7.38 -26.58 -2.10
N MET A 520 -8.27 -27.46 -2.56
CA MET A 520 -9.63 -27.57 -2.04
C MET A 520 -9.81 -28.85 -1.22
N GLN A 521 -10.61 -28.77 -0.17
CA GLN A 521 -10.94 -29.87 0.71
C GLN A 521 -12.46 -29.91 0.93
N PRO A 522 -13.16 -31.00 0.55
CA PRO A 522 -14.57 -31.17 0.85
C PRO A 522 -14.75 -31.55 2.33
N LYS A 523 -15.75 -30.93 2.97
CA LYS A 523 -16.21 -31.30 4.32
C LYS A 523 -17.70 -31.58 4.24
N LEU A 524 -18.04 -32.86 4.36
CA LEU A 524 -19.42 -33.33 4.23
C LEU A 524 -20.10 -33.43 5.60
N PRO A 525 -21.42 -33.21 5.67
CA PRO A 525 -22.21 -33.50 6.87
C PRO A 525 -22.29 -35.00 7.12
N SER A 526 -22.65 -35.39 8.35
CA SER A 526 -22.66 -36.78 8.80
C SER A 526 -23.67 -37.69 8.07
N ASN A 527 -24.58 -37.13 7.30
CA ASN A 527 -25.56 -37.87 6.50
C ASN A 527 -25.04 -38.20 5.08
N LEU A 528 -23.81 -37.81 4.74
CA LEU A 528 -23.13 -38.12 3.49
C LEU A 528 -21.76 -38.77 3.72
N GLU A 529 -21.38 -39.67 2.82
CA GLU A 529 -20.05 -40.28 2.75
C GLU A 529 -19.36 -39.86 1.44
N LEU A 530 -18.12 -39.35 1.52
CA LEU A 530 -17.33 -39.02 0.34
C LEU A 530 -16.74 -40.30 -0.24
N LEU A 531 -17.09 -40.62 -1.49
CA LEU A 531 -16.55 -41.77 -2.19
C LEU A 531 -15.37 -41.40 -3.09
N LYS A 532 -15.47 -40.25 -3.77
CA LYS A 532 -14.44 -39.76 -4.69
C LYS A 532 -14.41 -38.25 -4.72
N PHE A 533 -13.20 -37.68 -4.81
CA PHE A 533 -12.98 -36.25 -4.99
C PHE A 533 -11.96 -36.04 -6.11
N GLU A 534 -12.42 -35.44 -7.21
CA GLU A 534 -11.63 -35.27 -8.44
C GLU A 534 -11.55 -33.80 -8.86
N CYS A 535 -10.48 -33.43 -9.57
CA CYS A 535 -10.29 -32.10 -10.16
C CYS A 535 -10.02 -32.25 -11.64
N SER A 536 -10.45 -31.25 -12.40
CA SER A 536 -10.18 -31.12 -13.82
C SER A 536 -8.83 -30.41 -14.02
N ILE A 537 -7.86 -31.09 -14.61
CA ILE A 537 -6.56 -30.52 -15.00
C ILE A 537 -6.41 -30.70 -16.50
N SER A 538 -6.30 -29.59 -17.24
CA SER A 538 -6.20 -29.60 -18.70
C SER A 538 -7.29 -30.43 -19.42
N GLY A 539 -8.47 -30.55 -18.79
CA GLY A 539 -9.61 -31.33 -19.29
C GLY A 539 -9.71 -32.77 -18.79
N ASP A 540 -8.68 -33.30 -18.11
CA ASP A 540 -8.67 -34.65 -17.53
C ASP A 540 -9.08 -34.63 -16.05
N TRP A 541 -9.78 -35.68 -15.60
CA TRP A 541 -10.18 -35.84 -14.20
C TRP A 541 -9.16 -36.68 -13.44
N VAL A 542 -8.59 -36.11 -12.39
CA VAL A 542 -7.64 -36.76 -11.48
C VAL A 542 -8.14 -36.69 -10.04
N ASP A 543 -7.76 -37.65 -9.21
CA ASP A 543 -8.06 -37.58 -7.77
C ASP A 543 -7.35 -36.36 -7.17
N CYS A 544 -8.11 -35.47 -6.53
CA CYS A 544 -7.53 -34.30 -5.90
C CYS A 544 -6.91 -34.68 -4.56
N ASP A 545 -5.69 -34.22 -4.36
CA ASP A 545 -5.03 -34.18 -3.06
C ASP A 545 -4.38 -32.82 -2.81
N GLU A 546 -3.71 -32.69 -1.67
CA GLU A 546 -3.00 -31.47 -1.27
C GLU A 546 -1.85 -31.10 -2.24
N THR A 547 -1.43 -32.03 -3.10
CA THR A 547 -0.35 -31.85 -4.08
C THR A 547 -0.86 -31.43 -5.45
N THR A 548 -2.16 -31.57 -5.70
CA THR A 548 -2.80 -31.35 -6.99
C THR A 548 -2.99 -29.87 -7.28
N GLN A 549 -2.30 -29.34 -8.29
CA GLN A 549 -2.38 -27.93 -8.70
C GLN A 549 -3.40 -27.77 -9.82
N VAL A 550 -4.46 -27.01 -9.57
CA VAL A 550 -5.50 -26.71 -10.56
C VAL A 550 -5.19 -25.34 -11.15
N GLU A 551 -4.26 -25.29 -12.11
CA GLU A 551 -4.01 -24.11 -12.94
C GLU A 551 -4.82 -24.24 -14.24
N ASP A 552 -5.78 -23.35 -14.41
CA ASP A 552 -6.43 -23.07 -15.69
C ASP A 552 -6.20 -21.59 -16.02
N ASP A 553 -6.08 -21.25 -17.31
CA ASP A 553 -5.71 -19.91 -17.83
C ASP A 553 -6.70 -18.79 -17.40
N TYR A 554 -7.81 -19.15 -16.76
CA TYR A 554 -8.89 -18.27 -16.34
C TYR A 554 -9.11 -18.20 -14.81
N HIS A 555 -8.18 -18.72 -13.99
CA HIS A 555 -8.32 -18.80 -12.52
C HIS A 555 -9.58 -19.55 -12.05
N VAL A 556 -10.04 -20.52 -12.85
CA VAL A 556 -11.21 -21.35 -12.55
C VAL A 556 -10.80 -22.79 -12.30
N GLY A 557 -10.95 -23.29 -11.07
CA GLY A 557 -10.80 -24.70 -10.74
C GLY A 557 -12.14 -25.45 -10.83
N ILE A 558 -12.18 -26.58 -11.54
CA ILE A 558 -13.38 -27.43 -11.57
C ILE A 558 -13.13 -28.70 -10.77
N TYR A 559 -14.01 -28.96 -9.82
CA TYR A 559 -13.97 -30.09 -8.89
C TYR A 559 -15.21 -30.95 -9.07
N ARG A 560 -15.08 -32.24 -8.76
CA ARG A 560 -16.16 -33.22 -8.81
C ARG A 560 -16.13 -34.05 -7.54
N LEU A 561 -17.31 -34.20 -6.95
CA LEU A 561 -17.52 -34.94 -5.71
C LEU A 561 -18.50 -36.05 -5.99
N THR A 562 -18.10 -37.28 -5.74
CA THR A 562 -18.99 -38.43 -5.69
C THR A 562 -19.29 -38.75 -4.23
N VAL A 563 -20.56 -38.66 -3.85
CA VAL A 563 -21.03 -38.87 -2.48
C VAL A 563 -22.05 -39.99 -2.42
N LYS A 564 -22.16 -40.62 -1.26
CA LYS A 564 -23.22 -41.58 -0.94
C LYS A 564 -24.09 -41.03 0.18
N ALA A 565 -25.40 -41.06 -0.02
CA ALA A 565 -26.39 -40.71 0.98
C ALA A 565 -26.52 -41.83 2.00
N ILE A 566 -26.05 -41.61 3.23
CA ILE A 566 -26.05 -42.63 4.29
C ILE A 566 -27.23 -42.48 5.26
N ASP A 567 -27.70 -41.26 5.51
CA ASP A 567 -28.87 -41.01 6.34
C ASP A 567 -29.70 -39.81 5.86
N GLU A 568 -30.91 -39.67 6.37
CA GLU A 568 -31.78 -38.54 6.06
C GLU A 568 -31.28 -37.26 6.74
N GLY A 569 -31.43 -36.10 6.09
CA GLY A 569 -30.99 -34.83 6.67
C GLY A 569 -30.89 -33.69 5.66
N LYS A 570 -30.81 -32.46 6.19
CA LYS A 570 -30.79 -31.20 5.43
C LYS A 570 -29.51 -30.37 5.63
N SER A 571 -28.44 -30.95 6.17
CA SER A 571 -27.24 -30.20 6.53
C SER A 571 -26.42 -29.79 5.29
N PRO A 572 -25.86 -28.57 5.27
CA PRO A 572 -25.01 -28.14 4.16
C PRO A 572 -23.68 -28.89 4.16
N ALA A 573 -23.15 -29.13 2.96
CA ALA A 573 -21.78 -29.55 2.77
C ALA A 573 -20.90 -28.32 2.47
N GLN A 574 -19.61 -28.42 2.78
CA GLN A 574 -18.67 -27.32 2.64
C GLN A 574 -17.54 -27.71 1.69
N MET A 575 -17.06 -26.71 0.95
CA MET A 575 -15.80 -26.79 0.23
C MET A 575 -14.85 -25.76 0.82
N ILE A 576 -13.76 -26.24 1.42
CA ILE A 576 -12.79 -25.43 2.15
C ILE A 576 -11.56 -25.21 1.28
N MET A 577 -11.14 -23.97 1.13
CA MET A 577 -9.90 -23.61 0.47
C MET A 577 -8.78 -23.46 1.49
N LYS A 578 -7.64 -24.08 1.22
CA LYS A 578 -6.44 -24.00 2.05
C LYS A 578 -5.23 -23.61 1.22
N HIS A 579 -4.25 -23.01 1.89
CA HIS A 579 -2.99 -22.63 1.27
C HIS A 579 -1.85 -23.56 1.72
N ARG A 580 -1.09 -24.11 0.78
CA ARG A 580 -0.04 -25.10 1.10
C ARG A 580 1.03 -24.58 2.03
N SER A 581 1.51 -23.35 1.82
CA SER A 581 2.62 -22.79 2.60
C SER A 581 2.19 -22.22 3.95
N LEU A 582 0.89 -22.10 4.21
CA LEU A 582 0.35 -21.58 5.48
C LEU A 582 -0.23 -22.69 6.37
N GLY A 583 -0.01 -23.96 6.01
CA GLY A 583 -0.50 -25.12 6.76
C GLY A 583 -2.02 -25.28 6.68
N ASP A 584 -2.66 -25.57 7.81
CA ASP A 584 -4.10 -25.84 7.92
C ASP A 584 -4.99 -24.57 7.89
N HIS A 585 -4.42 -23.41 7.54
CA HIS A 585 -5.16 -22.15 7.53
C HIS A 585 -6.25 -22.17 6.44
N GLU A 586 -7.51 -22.06 6.87
CA GLU A 586 -8.66 -21.95 5.98
C GLU A 586 -8.71 -20.53 5.40
N LEU A 587 -8.49 -20.40 4.09
CA LEU A 587 -8.57 -19.11 3.39
C LEU A 587 -10.02 -18.69 3.15
N ALA A 588 -10.87 -19.66 2.82
CA ALA A 588 -12.27 -19.47 2.54
C ALA A 588 -13.01 -20.81 2.71
N SER A 589 -14.30 -20.75 3.02
CA SER A 589 -15.20 -21.90 2.99
C SER A 589 -16.47 -21.52 2.25
N ILE A 590 -16.98 -22.44 1.44
CA ILE A 590 -18.19 -22.23 0.66
C ILE A 590 -19.17 -23.36 0.98
N GLU A 591 -20.35 -22.99 1.50
CA GLU A 591 -21.41 -23.93 1.88
C GLU A 591 -22.43 -24.12 0.75
N TYR A 592 -22.81 -25.37 0.48
CA TYR A 592 -23.86 -25.73 -0.48
C TYR A 592 -24.87 -26.69 0.17
N PRO A 593 -26.17 -26.50 -0.06
CA PRO A 593 -27.19 -27.35 0.54
C PRO A 593 -27.18 -28.74 -0.09
N VAL A 594 -27.30 -29.78 0.73
CA VAL A 594 -27.54 -31.16 0.27
C VAL A 594 -28.64 -31.78 1.13
N TRP A 595 -29.69 -32.27 0.49
CA TRP A 595 -30.83 -32.87 1.18
C TRP A 595 -30.92 -34.35 0.85
N VAL A 596 -31.06 -35.17 1.88
CA VAL A 596 -31.30 -36.60 1.76
C VAL A 596 -32.67 -36.92 2.33
N GLY A 597 -33.53 -37.52 1.51
CA GLY A 597 -34.92 -37.82 1.85
C GLY A 597 -35.38 -39.21 1.42
N LYS A 598 -36.66 -39.48 1.70
CA LYS A 598 -37.38 -40.70 1.29
C LYS A 598 -38.08 -40.49 -0.04
N SER A 599 -38.37 -41.59 -0.74
CA SER A 599 -39.26 -41.54 -1.90
C SER A 599 -40.70 -41.15 -1.51
N SER A 600 -41.31 -40.27 -2.31
CA SER A 600 -42.73 -39.93 -2.22
C SER A 600 -43.65 -41.14 -2.47
N GLU A 601 -43.14 -42.24 -3.05
CA GLU A 601 -43.84 -43.52 -3.17
C GLU A 601 -44.34 -44.04 -1.82
N TYR A 602 -43.63 -43.71 -0.72
CA TYR A 602 -44.11 -44.02 0.62
C TYR A 602 -45.47 -43.38 0.90
N ILE A 603 -45.63 -42.09 0.60
CA ILE A 603 -46.89 -41.36 0.77
C ILE A 603 -47.92 -41.89 -0.24
N GLN A 604 -47.52 -42.13 -1.50
CA GLN A 604 -48.40 -42.68 -2.53
C GLN A 604 -49.02 -44.02 -2.11
N SER A 605 -48.25 -44.92 -1.48
CA SER A 605 -48.76 -46.20 -0.97
C SER A 605 -49.86 -46.02 0.10
N GLN A 606 -49.76 -44.97 0.93
CA GLN A 606 -50.79 -44.66 1.93
C GLN A 606 -52.05 -44.11 1.24
N VAL A 607 -51.89 -43.29 0.21
CA VAL A 607 -53.00 -42.78 -0.61
C VAL A 607 -53.74 -43.93 -1.29
N GLU A 608 -53.02 -44.91 -1.83
CA GLU A 608 -53.59 -46.09 -2.49
C GLU A 608 -54.33 -47.00 -1.50
N ALA A 609 -53.83 -47.14 -0.28
CA ALA A 609 -54.45 -47.94 0.78
C ALA A 609 -55.65 -47.27 1.47
N ALA A 610 -55.71 -45.93 1.47
CA ALA A 610 -56.75 -45.15 2.12
C ALA A 610 -58.15 -45.35 1.48
N SER A 611 -59.20 -45.21 2.29
CA SER A 611 -60.58 -45.10 1.81
C SER A 611 -60.83 -43.67 1.28
N ALA A 612 -61.83 -43.52 0.41
CA ALA A 612 -62.21 -42.19 -0.07
C ALA A 612 -62.72 -41.32 1.10
N GLY A 613 -62.16 -40.12 1.24
CA GLY A 613 -62.43 -39.16 2.32
C GLY A 613 -61.48 -39.27 3.52
N ASP A 614 -60.54 -40.23 3.53
CA ASP A 614 -59.61 -40.37 4.64
C ASP A 614 -58.61 -39.21 4.72
N VAL A 615 -58.20 -38.89 5.95
CA VAL A 615 -57.10 -37.96 6.24
C VAL A 615 -55.80 -38.74 6.43
N ILE A 616 -54.82 -38.50 5.57
CA ILE A 616 -53.50 -39.14 5.58
C ILE A 616 -52.53 -38.17 6.25
N ARG A 617 -52.10 -38.52 7.46
CA ARG A 617 -51.11 -37.75 8.22
C ARG A 617 -49.69 -38.15 7.81
N VAL A 618 -48.88 -37.18 7.41
CA VAL A 618 -47.48 -37.40 7.01
C VAL A 618 -46.56 -36.91 8.12
N SER A 619 -45.73 -37.81 8.62
CA SER A 619 -44.77 -37.54 9.68
C SER A 619 -43.62 -36.62 9.19
N PRO A 620 -42.92 -35.92 10.11
CA PRO A 620 -41.80 -35.05 9.78
C PRO A 620 -40.74 -35.74 8.92
N GLY A 621 -40.20 -35.03 7.93
CA GLY A 621 -39.15 -35.54 7.05
C GLY A 621 -39.16 -34.93 5.65
N VAL A 622 -38.15 -35.31 4.85
CA VAL A 622 -38.00 -34.90 3.45
C VAL A 622 -38.51 -36.01 2.55
N TYR A 623 -39.50 -35.70 1.71
CA TYR A 623 -40.10 -36.62 0.74
C TYR A 623 -39.85 -36.10 -0.67
N ILE A 624 -39.20 -36.93 -1.47
CA ILE A 624 -38.68 -36.58 -2.78
C ILE A 624 -39.48 -37.31 -3.85
N GLY A 625 -40.00 -36.56 -4.82
CA GLY A 625 -40.69 -37.11 -5.99
C GLY A 625 -42.14 -36.64 -6.14
N SER A 626 -42.82 -37.27 -7.09
CA SER A 626 -44.19 -36.91 -7.50
C SER A 626 -45.25 -37.65 -6.68
N LEU A 627 -46.46 -37.08 -6.64
CA LEU A 627 -47.64 -37.67 -5.99
C LEU A 627 -48.86 -37.52 -6.90
N ASP A 628 -49.71 -38.54 -6.95
CA ASP A 628 -51.00 -38.48 -7.62
C ASP A 628 -52.14 -38.73 -6.63
N LEU A 629 -52.78 -37.64 -6.22
CA LEU A 629 -53.98 -37.59 -5.38
C LEU A 629 -55.25 -37.42 -6.23
N SER A 630 -55.14 -37.25 -7.55
CA SER A 630 -56.28 -36.95 -8.43
C SER A 630 -57.23 -38.14 -8.61
N GLN A 631 -56.73 -39.36 -8.39
CA GLN A 631 -57.49 -40.58 -8.59
C GLN A 631 -58.45 -40.92 -7.44
N LYS A 632 -58.30 -40.31 -6.25
CA LYS A 632 -59.09 -40.64 -5.07
C LYS A 632 -59.30 -39.40 -4.20
N LEU A 633 -60.53 -39.19 -3.70
CA LEU A 633 -60.77 -38.15 -2.69
C LEU A 633 -60.01 -38.52 -1.41
N VAL A 634 -58.98 -37.76 -1.06
CA VAL A 634 -58.18 -37.90 0.16
C VAL A 634 -57.73 -36.53 0.66
N HIS A 635 -57.43 -36.44 1.95
CA HIS A 635 -56.92 -35.23 2.58
C HIS A 635 -55.51 -35.48 3.10
N LEU A 636 -54.50 -34.91 2.45
CA LEU A 636 -53.11 -35.04 2.86
C LEU A 636 -52.76 -33.93 3.86
N GLN A 637 -52.31 -34.31 5.04
CA GLN A 637 -51.99 -33.38 6.12
C GLN A 637 -50.59 -33.67 6.67
N ALA A 638 -49.68 -32.71 6.56
CA ALA A 638 -48.40 -32.76 7.24
C ALA A 638 -48.59 -32.55 8.75
N GLU A 639 -47.79 -33.23 9.56
CA GLU A 639 -47.72 -32.98 10.99
C GLU A 639 -46.94 -31.68 11.28
N GLN A 640 -45.62 -31.75 11.31
CA GLN A 640 -44.72 -30.59 11.41
C GLN A 640 -43.46 -30.88 10.59
N SER A 641 -42.85 -29.85 9.98
CA SER A 641 -41.56 -29.97 9.28
C SER A 641 -41.53 -31.10 8.22
N VAL A 642 -42.54 -31.12 7.35
CA VAL A 642 -42.59 -32.04 6.21
C VAL A 642 -42.29 -31.28 4.93
N ASP A 643 -41.22 -31.66 4.26
CA ASP A 643 -40.84 -31.09 2.98
C ASP A 643 -41.18 -32.04 1.86
N LEU A 644 -41.92 -31.53 0.88
CA LEU A 644 -42.17 -32.21 -0.37
C LEU A 644 -41.30 -31.56 -1.44
N VAL A 645 -40.37 -32.33 -2.00
CA VAL A 645 -39.28 -31.82 -2.83
C VAL A 645 -39.26 -32.50 -4.19
N GLY A 646 -39.14 -31.72 -5.25
CA GLY A 646 -39.01 -32.23 -6.61
C GLY A 646 -37.54 -32.38 -6.99
N MET A 647 -37.16 -33.52 -7.55
CA MET A 647 -35.79 -33.71 -8.07
C MET A 647 -35.52 -32.83 -9.29
N ARG A 648 -36.53 -32.68 -10.17
CA ARG A 648 -36.45 -31.90 -11.40
C ARG A 648 -37.71 -31.07 -11.58
N ARG A 649 -37.55 -29.88 -12.14
CA ARG A 649 -38.66 -29.00 -12.49
C ARG A 649 -39.63 -29.64 -13.50
N SER A 650 -39.14 -30.47 -14.42
CA SER A 650 -39.98 -31.13 -15.44
C SER A 650 -40.76 -32.33 -14.90
N ASP A 651 -40.25 -32.99 -13.85
CA ASP A 651 -40.69 -34.34 -13.48
C ASP A 651 -41.41 -34.38 -12.13
N GLY A 652 -41.15 -33.41 -11.24
CA GLY A 652 -41.75 -33.31 -9.91
C GLY A 652 -43.13 -32.65 -9.92
N ARG A 653 -44.19 -33.46 -9.76
CA ARG A 653 -45.58 -32.99 -9.78
C ARG A 653 -46.43 -33.58 -8.68
N VAL A 654 -47.35 -32.79 -8.16
CA VAL A 654 -48.42 -33.25 -7.27
C VAL A 654 -49.76 -33.03 -7.99
N TYR A 655 -50.44 -34.11 -8.37
CA TYR A 655 -51.77 -34.01 -8.97
C TYR A 655 -52.84 -34.04 -7.87
N LEU A 656 -53.69 -33.02 -7.81
CA LEU A 656 -54.80 -32.92 -6.85
C LEU A 656 -56.14 -32.87 -7.60
N GLY A 657 -57.12 -33.65 -7.15
CA GLY A 657 -58.44 -33.72 -7.78
C GLY A 657 -59.52 -34.30 -6.85
N LYS A 658 -60.73 -34.50 -7.38
CA LYS A 658 -61.88 -35.10 -6.66
C LYS A 658 -62.29 -34.36 -5.37
N GLY A 659 -61.95 -33.08 -5.24
CA GLY A 659 -62.21 -32.29 -4.04
C GLY A 659 -61.28 -32.62 -2.85
N GLY A 660 -60.19 -33.37 -3.08
CA GLY A 660 -59.18 -33.66 -2.06
C GLY A 660 -58.45 -32.41 -1.57
N SER A 661 -57.66 -32.55 -0.51
CA SER A 661 -56.86 -31.45 0.03
C SER A 661 -55.41 -31.79 0.35
N ILE A 662 -54.56 -30.77 0.39
CA ILE A 662 -53.18 -30.85 0.86
C ILE A 662 -52.85 -29.67 1.78
N SER A 663 -52.25 -29.96 2.95
CA SER A 663 -51.99 -28.95 3.97
C SER A 663 -50.78 -29.21 4.87
N GLY A 664 -50.14 -28.13 5.32
CA GLY A 664 -49.03 -28.14 6.28
C GLY A 664 -47.65 -28.41 5.69
N PHE A 665 -47.50 -28.54 4.38
CA PHE A 665 -46.24 -28.91 3.74
C PHE A 665 -45.38 -27.69 3.43
N ASN A 666 -44.05 -27.87 3.47
CA ASN A 666 -43.13 -27.02 2.73
C ASN A 666 -42.89 -27.63 1.34
N ILE A 667 -43.26 -26.92 0.27
CA ILE A 667 -43.26 -27.44 -1.10
C ILE A 667 -42.15 -26.74 -1.90
N VAL A 668 -41.17 -27.52 -2.32
CA VAL A 668 -39.95 -27.02 -2.96
C VAL A 668 -39.71 -27.70 -4.31
N ASN A 669 -39.41 -26.91 -5.34
CA ASN A 669 -39.06 -27.37 -6.69
C ASN A 669 -40.11 -28.32 -7.30
N LEU A 670 -41.39 -28.11 -6.96
CA LEU A 670 -42.54 -28.93 -7.37
C LEU A 670 -43.67 -28.06 -7.91
N ARG A 671 -44.38 -28.60 -8.90
CA ARG A 671 -45.64 -28.04 -9.38
C ARG A 671 -46.82 -28.83 -8.81
N LEU A 672 -47.77 -28.14 -8.18
CA LEU A 672 -49.03 -28.72 -7.73
C LEU A 672 -50.10 -28.45 -8.78
N ASP A 673 -50.52 -29.50 -9.49
CA ASP A 673 -51.52 -29.45 -10.57
C ASP A 673 -52.91 -29.80 -10.00
N ILE A 674 -53.82 -28.81 -9.91
CA ILE A 674 -55.22 -29.00 -9.53
C ILE A 674 -56.05 -29.28 -10.80
N VAL A 675 -56.64 -30.48 -10.87
CA VAL A 675 -57.26 -31.03 -12.08
C VAL A 675 -58.63 -31.68 -11.80
N GLY A 676 -59.40 -31.96 -12.85
CA GLY A 676 -60.65 -32.72 -12.79
C GLY A 676 -61.75 -32.00 -12.00
N GLU A 677 -62.25 -32.63 -10.92
CA GLU A 677 -63.32 -32.06 -10.08
C GLU A 677 -62.82 -30.99 -9.09
N GLY A 678 -61.52 -30.67 -9.10
CA GLY A 678 -60.94 -29.62 -8.25
C GLY A 678 -60.35 -30.11 -6.94
N GLY A 679 -59.90 -29.18 -6.09
CA GLY A 679 -59.25 -29.50 -4.81
C GLY A 679 -58.95 -28.28 -3.94
N LYS A 680 -58.47 -28.54 -2.72
CA LYS A 680 -58.14 -27.52 -1.72
C LYS A 680 -56.65 -27.54 -1.35
N VAL A 681 -56.00 -26.39 -1.42
CA VAL A 681 -54.59 -26.23 -1.01
C VAL A 681 -54.58 -25.21 0.12
N HIS A 682 -54.25 -25.63 1.33
CA HIS A 682 -54.27 -24.71 2.46
C HIS A 682 -53.15 -24.88 3.46
N SER A 683 -52.72 -23.80 4.08
CA SER A 683 -51.72 -23.84 5.16
C SER A 683 -50.37 -24.47 4.73
N ASN A 684 -49.97 -24.29 3.46
CA ASN A 684 -48.66 -24.74 2.96
C ASN A 684 -47.70 -23.56 2.81
N THR A 685 -46.41 -23.85 2.84
CA THR A 685 -45.33 -22.91 2.49
C THR A 685 -44.67 -23.35 1.19
N PHE A 686 -44.44 -22.41 0.28
CA PHE A 686 -43.75 -22.62 -0.99
C PHE A 686 -42.46 -21.79 -0.97
N ASP A 687 -41.40 -22.36 -0.40
CA ASP A 687 -40.12 -21.69 -0.19
C ASP A 687 -38.93 -22.61 -0.53
N GLY A 688 -38.22 -22.29 -1.62
CA GLY A 688 -37.03 -23.00 -2.05
C GLY A 688 -35.69 -22.39 -1.62
N LYS A 689 -35.70 -21.31 -0.81
CA LYS A 689 -34.51 -20.51 -0.51
C LYS A 689 -33.38 -21.32 0.11
N GLU A 690 -33.68 -22.16 1.10
CA GLU A 690 -32.68 -22.97 1.82
C GLU A 690 -31.90 -23.93 0.90
N LEU A 691 -32.55 -24.35 -0.19
CA LEU A 691 -32.01 -25.31 -1.15
C LEU A 691 -31.32 -24.64 -2.34
N LEU A 692 -31.35 -23.31 -2.45
CA LEU A 692 -30.97 -22.60 -3.67
C LEU A 692 -31.74 -23.13 -4.90
N LEU A 693 -32.98 -23.59 -4.70
CA LEU A 693 -33.84 -24.18 -5.74
C LEU A 693 -35.08 -23.31 -5.98
N TYR A 694 -35.81 -23.63 -7.05
CA TYR A 694 -37.11 -23.03 -7.27
C TYR A 694 -38.06 -23.37 -6.12
N SER A 695 -38.79 -22.38 -5.62
CA SER A 695 -39.95 -22.57 -4.79
C SER A 695 -41.04 -23.29 -5.59
N GLY A 696 -41.92 -24.02 -4.91
CA GLY A 696 -43.03 -24.66 -5.60
C GLY A 696 -44.04 -23.67 -6.17
N ASN A 697 -44.82 -24.12 -7.15
CA ASN A 697 -45.88 -23.32 -7.77
C ASN A 697 -47.19 -24.13 -7.89
N ILE A 698 -48.31 -23.44 -8.04
CA ILE A 698 -49.61 -24.08 -8.26
C ILE A 698 -50.06 -23.84 -9.70
N TYR A 699 -50.57 -24.87 -10.34
CA TYR A 699 -51.29 -24.77 -11.60
C TYR A 699 -52.71 -25.27 -11.44
N VAL A 700 -53.66 -24.54 -12.01
CA VAL A 700 -55.08 -24.75 -11.80
C VAL A 700 -55.79 -24.84 -13.14
N SER A 701 -56.32 -26.02 -13.45
CA SER A 701 -57.18 -26.25 -14.62
C SER A 701 -58.60 -26.72 -14.26
N ALA A 702 -58.91 -26.74 -12.96
CA ALA A 702 -60.22 -27.09 -12.38
C ALA A 702 -60.54 -26.16 -11.20
N ASN A 703 -61.73 -26.30 -10.59
CA ASN A 703 -62.10 -25.46 -9.44
C ASN A 703 -61.13 -25.64 -8.26
N ALA A 704 -60.76 -24.55 -7.60
CA ALA A 704 -59.74 -24.59 -6.55
C ALA A 704 -60.06 -23.67 -5.38
N GLU A 705 -59.76 -24.13 -4.17
CA GLU A 705 -59.71 -23.30 -2.96
C GLU A 705 -58.25 -23.24 -2.48
N ILE A 706 -57.63 -22.07 -2.56
CA ILE A 706 -56.24 -21.83 -2.18
C ILE A 706 -56.25 -20.86 -1.00
N THR A 707 -56.04 -21.37 0.22
CA THR A 707 -56.23 -20.56 1.44
C THR A 707 -55.10 -20.66 2.45
N ALA A 708 -54.75 -19.56 3.12
CA ALA A 708 -53.74 -19.56 4.19
C ALA A 708 -52.35 -20.11 3.77
N ASN A 709 -51.94 -19.98 2.51
CA ASN A 709 -50.61 -20.42 2.05
C ASN A 709 -49.60 -19.27 2.04
N ARG A 710 -48.32 -19.61 2.16
CA ARG A 710 -47.18 -18.70 2.03
C ARG A 710 -46.41 -19.00 0.77
N PHE A 711 -46.34 -18.04 -0.15
CA PHE A 711 -45.55 -18.14 -1.37
C PHE A 711 -44.32 -17.25 -1.23
N MET A 712 -43.16 -17.86 -1.08
CA MET A 712 -41.90 -17.16 -0.84
C MET A 712 -41.04 -17.26 -2.09
N SER A 713 -41.02 -16.18 -2.86
CA SER A 713 -40.18 -16.02 -4.05
C SER A 713 -38.93 -15.24 -3.70
N HIS A 714 -37.79 -15.67 -4.23
CA HIS A 714 -36.50 -15.08 -3.90
C HIS A 714 -35.66 -14.89 -5.16
N ASN A 715 -34.84 -13.85 -5.16
CA ASN A 715 -33.67 -13.84 -6.04
C ASN A 715 -32.61 -14.70 -5.38
N ILE A 716 -32.28 -15.81 -6.03
CA ILE A 716 -31.23 -16.68 -5.55
C ILE A 716 -29.92 -16.16 -6.14
N THR A 717 -29.42 -15.10 -5.51
CA THR A 717 -28.03 -14.66 -5.68
C THR A 717 -27.21 -15.44 -4.69
N SER A 718 -26.40 -16.36 -5.18
CA SER A 718 -25.47 -17.09 -4.33
C SER A 718 -24.08 -16.97 -4.95
N ARG A 719 -23.04 -17.15 -4.13
CA ARG A 719 -21.69 -17.42 -4.64
C ARG A 719 -21.62 -18.74 -5.43
N TRP A 720 -22.72 -19.26 -5.98
CA TRP A 720 -22.87 -20.57 -6.63
C TRP A 720 -23.54 -20.52 -7.99
N ASN A 721 -24.14 -19.40 -8.41
CA ASN A 721 -24.87 -19.35 -9.68
C ASN A 721 -25.16 -17.93 -10.18
N SER A 722 -25.52 -17.81 -11.47
CA SER A 722 -26.20 -16.63 -12.00
C SER A 722 -27.46 -16.34 -11.20
N VAL A 723 -27.90 -15.08 -11.16
CA VAL A 723 -29.18 -14.69 -10.56
C VAL A 723 -30.30 -15.54 -11.19
N TYR A 724 -30.85 -16.48 -10.43
CA TYR A 724 -32.04 -17.21 -10.83
C TYR A 724 -33.25 -16.59 -10.16
N HIS A 725 -34.20 -16.18 -10.98
CA HIS A 725 -35.48 -15.68 -10.51
C HIS A 725 -36.40 -16.85 -10.22
N VAL A 726 -36.70 -17.03 -8.94
CA VAL A 726 -37.58 -18.08 -8.47
C VAL A 726 -38.94 -17.48 -8.17
N CYS A 727 -39.89 -17.65 -9.11
CA CYS A 727 -41.26 -17.16 -8.94
C CYS A 727 -42.15 -18.30 -8.40
N SER A 728 -42.56 -18.22 -7.14
CA SER A 728 -43.74 -18.94 -6.64
C SER A 728 -44.99 -18.24 -7.15
N ALA A 729 -45.76 -18.90 -8.00
CA ALA A 729 -46.95 -18.30 -8.60
C ALA A 729 -48.13 -19.28 -8.62
N VAL A 730 -49.34 -18.72 -8.63
CA VAL A 730 -50.56 -19.43 -8.98
C VAL A 730 -50.86 -19.19 -10.45
N GLU A 731 -50.83 -20.24 -11.26
CA GLU A 731 -51.15 -20.20 -12.68
C GLU A 731 -52.54 -20.83 -12.89
N ILE A 732 -53.48 -20.06 -13.45
CA ILE A 732 -54.86 -20.50 -13.71
C ILE A 732 -55.05 -20.56 -15.21
N ASP A 733 -55.47 -21.70 -15.74
CA ASP A 733 -55.62 -21.89 -17.18
C ASP A 733 -56.87 -22.71 -17.54
N GLY A 734 -57.81 -22.06 -18.24
CA GLY A 734 -59.05 -22.67 -18.72
C GLY A 734 -59.05 -23.03 -20.21
N ARG A 735 -57.90 -22.95 -20.90
CA ARG A 735 -57.82 -23.15 -22.37
C ARG A 735 -58.44 -24.45 -22.86
N ASP A 736 -58.27 -25.54 -22.10
CA ASP A 736 -58.70 -26.88 -22.49
C ASP A 736 -60.11 -27.26 -22.00
N GLN A 737 -60.86 -26.32 -21.39
CA GLN A 737 -62.16 -26.60 -20.76
C GLN A 737 -63.33 -25.88 -21.47
N GLU A 738 -64.52 -26.50 -21.42
CA GLU A 738 -65.77 -25.85 -21.88
C GLU A 738 -66.18 -24.70 -20.96
N GLN A 739 -66.09 -24.92 -19.65
CA GLN A 739 -66.18 -23.91 -18.60
C GLN A 739 -64.84 -23.89 -17.89
N GLY A 740 -64.15 -22.76 -17.88
CA GLY A 740 -62.86 -22.71 -17.20
C GLY A 740 -62.99 -22.63 -15.67
N PRO A 741 -61.86 -22.69 -14.96
CA PRO A 741 -61.82 -22.90 -13.53
C PRO A 741 -62.36 -21.71 -12.73
N SER A 742 -63.05 -21.99 -11.63
CA SER A 742 -63.39 -21.03 -10.59
C SER A 742 -62.46 -21.20 -9.39
N VAL A 743 -61.70 -20.15 -9.06
CA VAL A 743 -60.64 -20.18 -8.06
C VAL A 743 -60.96 -19.22 -6.93
N ILE A 744 -60.93 -19.72 -5.70
CA ILE A 744 -60.95 -18.93 -4.48
C ILE A 744 -59.50 -18.82 -3.98
N LEU A 745 -58.97 -17.60 -3.90
CA LEU A 745 -57.66 -17.31 -3.36
C LEU A 745 -57.83 -16.44 -2.11
N GLN A 746 -57.84 -17.01 -0.91
CA GLN A 746 -58.19 -16.28 0.30
C GLN A 746 -57.13 -16.39 1.40
N ASN A 747 -56.79 -15.28 2.05
CA ASN A 747 -55.94 -15.28 3.24
C ASN A 747 -54.49 -15.76 2.99
N ASN A 748 -53.90 -15.53 1.81
CA ASN A 748 -52.54 -15.98 1.48
C ASN A 748 -51.51 -14.84 1.58
N LEU A 749 -50.27 -15.19 1.92
CA LEU A 749 -49.10 -14.30 1.83
C LEU A 749 -48.31 -14.65 0.57
N LEU A 750 -48.11 -13.68 -0.32
CA LEU A 750 -47.28 -13.82 -1.52
C LEU A 750 -46.16 -12.80 -1.45
N LYS A 751 -44.94 -13.26 -1.17
CA LYS A 751 -43.74 -12.42 -1.16
C LYS A 751 -42.89 -12.67 -2.41
N GLY A 752 -42.64 -11.61 -3.15
CA GLY A 752 -41.88 -11.56 -4.40
C GLY A 752 -40.41 -11.18 -4.18
N PRO A 753 -39.54 -11.40 -5.19
CA PRO A 753 -38.10 -11.21 -5.08
C PRO A 753 -37.66 -9.75 -4.91
N ILE A 754 -38.47 -8.77 -5.37
CA ILE A 754 -38.15 -7.34 -5.28
C ILE A 754 -38.05 -6.89 -3.81
N MET A 755 -38.76 -7.58 -2.89
CA MET A 755 -38.66 -7.31 -1.45
C MET A 755 -37.26 -7.53 -0.87
N ASP A 756 -36.50 -8.46 -1.47
CA ASP A 756 -35.15 -8.80 -1.02
C ASP A 756 -34.10 -7.99 -1.81
N GLN A 757 -34.34 -7.72 -3.10
CA GLN A 757 -33.44 -7.01 -4.00
C GLN A 757 -34.21 -6.05 -4.94
N PRO A 758 -34.47 -4.80 -4.52
CA PRO A 758 -35.35 -3.89 -5.26
C PRO A 758 -34.74 -3.36 -6.56
N GLU A 759 -33.40 -3.44 -6.71
CA GLU A 759 -32.68 -2.95 -7.89
C GLU A 759 -32.68 -3.95 -9.06
N GLU A 760 -33.00 -5.22 -8.82
CA GLU A 760 -32.98 -6.24 -9.87
C GLU A 760 -34.32 -6.36 -10.61
N TYR A 761 -34.27 -6.20 -11.93
CA TYR A 761 -35.42 -6.44 -12.80
C TYR A 761 -35.75 -7.93 -12.82
N THR A 762 -36.90 -8.31 -12.24
CA THR A 762 -37.34 -9.70 -12.18
C THR A 762 -38.79 -9.82 -12.66
N PRO A 763 -39.10 -10.35 -13.86
CA PRO A 763 -40.47 -10.36 -14.41
C PRO A 763 -41.37 -11.47 -13.80
N CYS A 764 -41.48 -11.55 -12.47
CA CYS A 764 -42.34 -12.50 -11.75
C CYS A 764 -43.77 -11.98 -11.54
N SER A 765 -44.77 -12.83 -11.79
CA SER A 765 -46.18 -12.54 -11.46
C SER A 765 -46.64 -13.37 -10.26
N ALA A 766 -47.39 -12.78 -9.33
CA ALA A 766 -47.91 -13.51 -8.17
C ALA A 766 -49.04 -14.47 -8.57
N VAL A 767 -49.93 -14.00 -9.44
CA VAL A 767 -50.98 -14.80 -10.10
C VAL A 767 -50.90 -14.57 -11.61
N SER A 768 -51.02 -15.65 -12.38
CA SER A 768 -51.17 -15.61 -13.84
C SER A 768 -52.49 -16.27 -14.23
N ILE A 769 -53.27 -15.62 -15.09
CA ILE A 769 -54.56 -16.12 -15.55
C ILE A 769 -54.57 -16.20 -17.08
N GLY A 770 -54.86 -17.39 -17.61
CA GLY A 770 -55.20 -17.67 -19.00
C GLY A 770 -56.71 -17.62 -19.25
N VAL A 771 -57.15 -17.91 -20.47
CA VAL A 771 -58.54 -17.69 -20.89
C VAL A 771 -59.60 -18.46 -20.06
N LYS A 772 -60.82 -17.92 -20.02
CA LYS A 772 -62.04 -18.53 -19.45
C LYS A 772 -61.99 -18.78 -17.94
N ALA A 773 -61.27 -17.99 -17.17
CA ALA A 773 -61.09 -18.23 -15.73
C ALA A 773 -61.85 -17.23 -14.85
N SER A 774 -62.28 -17.70 -13.68
CA SER A 774 -62.83 -16.87 -12.61
C SER A 774 -61.94 -16.91 -11.38
N LEU A 775 -61.63 -15.74 -10.81
CA LEU A 775 -60.83 -15.58 -9.60
C LEU A 775 -61.58 -14.73 -8.59
N ASN A 776 -61.84 -15.28 -7.41
CA ASN A 776 -62.27 -14.53 -6.24
C ASN A 776 -61.12 -14.50 -5.22
N ALA A 777 -60.44 -13.36 -5.13
CA ALA A 777 -59.31 -13.17 -4.22
C ALA A 777 -59.69 -12.25 -3.07
N SER A 778 -59.51 -12.69 -1.82
CA SER A 778 -59.76 -11.83 -0.66
C SER A 778 -58.78 -11.99 0.49
N HIS A 779 -58.50 -10.90 1.21
CA HIS A 779 -57.61 -10.92 2.38
C HIS A 779 -56.21 -11.48 2.05
N ASN A 780 -55.70 -11.31 0.84
CA ASN A 780 -54.32 -11.71 0.53
C ASN A 780 -53.37 -10.53 0.74
N THR A 781 -52.13 -10.81 1.13
CA THR A 781 -51.05 -9.82 1.17
C THR A 781 -50.00 -10.18 0.13
N VAL A 782 -49.80 -9.31 -0.86
CA VAL A 782 -48.85 -9.49 -1.95
C VAL A 782 -47.77 -8.41 -1.87
N LEU A 783 -46.50 -8.79 -1.86
CA LEU A 783 -45.39 -7.83 -1.67
C LEU A 783 -44.27 -8.08 -2.68
N GLY A 784 -43.77 -7.04 -3.35
CA GLY A 784 -42.54 -7.11 -4.16
C GLY A 784 -42.58 -8.08 -5.35
N PHE A 785 -43.74 -8.23 -5.99
CA PHE A 785 -43.84 -8.86 -7.31
C PHE A 785 -43.80 -7.83 -8.43
N TYR A 786 -43.29 -8.23 -9.59
CA TYR A 786 -43.33 -7.39 -10.78
C TYR A 786 -44.76 -7.14 -11.23
N LYS A 787 -45.59 -8.19 -11.22
CA LYS A 787 -47.04 -8.14 -11.46
C LYS A 787 -47.78 -8.81 -10.32
N TRP A 788 -48.84 -8.21 -9.79
CA TRP A 788 -49.74 -8.96 -8.91
C TRP A 788 -50.52 -9.98 -9.73
N LEU A 789 -51.19 -9.50 -10.77
CA LEU A 789 -52.02 -10.32 -11.62
C LEU A 789 -51.63 -10.11 -13.08
N SER A 790 -51.28 -11.19 -13.75
CA SER A 790 -50.89 -11.20 -15.16
C SER A 790 -51.96 -11.89 -16.00
N LEU A 791 -52.36 -11.29 -17.11
CA LEU A 791 -53.31 -11.87 -18.05
C LEU A 791 -52.57 -12.38 -19.30
N SER A 792 -52.88 -13.60 -19.72
CA SER A 792 -52.38 -14.19 -20.96
C SER A 792 -53.55 -14.33 -21.94
N LEU A 793 -53.59 -13.49 -22.97
CA LEU A 793 -54.64 -13.54 -23.99
C LEU A 793 -54.20 -14.42 -25.16
N TYR A 794 -55.18 -14.96 -25.86
CA TYR A 794 -54.94 -15.80 -27.04
C TYR A 794 -55.82 -15.31 -28.20
N PRO A 795 -55.26 -15.09 -29.40
CA PRO A 795 -56.00 -14.55 -30.55
C PRO A 795 -57.21 -15.38 -30.99
N SER A 796 -57.12 -16.70 -30.82
CA SER A 796 -58.09 -17.67 -31.35
C SER A 796 -59.04 -18.23 -30.29
N LEU A 797 -59.03 -17.70 -29.07
CA LEU A 797 -59.84 -18.17 -27.95
C LEU A 797 -60.68 -17.03 -27.36
N ASP A 798 -61.78 -17.39 -26.71
CA ASP A 798 -62.60 -16.44 -25.97
C ASP A 798 -61.89 -16.01 -24.68
N ASN A 799 -61.29 -14.82 -24.70
CA ASN A 799 -60.63 -14.21 -23.55
C ASN A 799 -61.69 -13.67 -22.56
N LEU A 800 -62.26 -14.58 -21.76
CA LEU A 800 -63.27 -14.27 -20.74
C LEU A 800 -62.68 -14.40 -19.33
N PHE A 801 -62.69 -13.31 -18.57
CA PHE A 801 -62.20 -13.26 -17.19
C PHE A 801 -63.27 -12.70 -16.25
N ASP A 802 -63.49 -13.36 -15.11
CA ASP A 802 -64.36 -12.84 -14.04
C ASP A 802 -63.58 -12.77 -12.74
N VAL A 803 -63.06 -11.57 -12.43
CA VAL A 803 -62.12 -11.36 -11.34
C VAL A 803 -62.73 -10.43 -10.29
N SER A 804 -62.80 -10.90 -9.04
CA SER A 804 -63.25 -10.14 -7.87
C SER A 804 -62.13 -10.10 -6.83
N LEU A 805 -61.71 -8.91 -6.43
CA LEU A 805 -60.63 -8.68 -5.47
C LEU A 805 -61.15 -7.85 -4.30
N THR A 806 -61.20 -8.41 -3.10
CA THR A 806 -61.74 -7.74 -1.91
C THR A 806 -60.83 -7.79 -0.70
N ASN A 807 -60.60 -6.66 0.00
CA ASN A 807 -59.76 -6.60 1.20
C ASN A 807 -58.32 -7.14 0.99
N ASN A 808 -57.73 -6.99 -0.20
CA ASN A 808 -56.34 -7.41 -0.44
C ASN A 808 -55.36 -6.26 -0.24
N VAL A 809 -54.13 -6.61 0.11
CA VAL A 809 -52.99 -5.71 0.18
C VAL A 809 -52.04 -6.04 -0.95
N TRP A 810 -51.57 -5.02 -1.66
CA TRP A 810 -50.50 -5.21 -2.59
C TRP A 810 -49.54 -4.03 -2.69
N ALA A 811 -48.28 -4.24 -2.31
CA ALA A 811 -47.30 -3.16 -2.29
C ALA A 811 -45.92 -3.55 -2.78
N TYR A 812 -45.13 -2.51 -3.05
CA TYR A 812 -43.72 -2.58 -3.40
C TYR A 812 -43.47 -3.35 -4.72
N GLY A 813 -44.50 -3.44 -5.57
CA GLY A 813 -44.45 -4.02 -6.91
C GLY A 813 -44.34 -2.96 -8.00
N TRP A 814 -44.23 -3.41 -9.25
CA TRP A 814 -44.14 -2.51 -10.41
C TRP A 814 -45.48 -2.26 -11.07
N HIS A 815 -46.22 -3.33 -11.35
CA HIS A 815 -47.42 -3.27 -12.14
C HIS A 815 -48.58 -4.02 -11.51
N GLY A 816 -49.71 -3.33 -11.55
CA GLY A 816 -51.11 -3.72 -11.54
C GLY A 816 -51.61 -5.13 -11.88
N VAL A 817 -52.89 -5.12 -12.23
CA VAL A 817 -53.36 -6.12 -13.18
C VAL A 817 -52.76 -5.74 -14.54
N TYR A 818 -51.93 -6.63 -15.08
CA TYR A 818 -51.13 -6.39 -16.27
C TYR A 818 -51.56 -7.31 -17.41
N ASN A 819 -51.98 -6.71 -18.52
CA ASN A 819 -52.18 -7.42 -19.77
C ASN A 819 -50.83 -7.68 -20.47
N ASN A 820 -50.46 -8.94 -20.68
CA ASN A 820 -49.14 -9.30 -21.22
C ASN A 820 -48.96 -9.00 -22.71
N ASP A 821 -50.02 -8.74 -23.46
CA ASP A 821 -49.87 -8.42 -24.88
C ASP A 821 -49.34 -7.00 -25.07
N GLU A 822 -48.41 -6.86 -26.01
CA GLU A 822 -47.82 -5.57 -26.34
C GLU A 822 -48.94 -4.57 -26.72
N PRO A 823 -48.78 -3.27 -26.40
CA PRO A 823 -49.82 -2.25 -26.64
C PRO A 823 -50.25 -2.13 -28.12
N GLU A 824 -49.56 -2.77 -29.05
CA GLU A 824 -49.85 -2.78 -30.49
C GLU A 824 -50.89 -3.85 -30.91
N GLU A 825 -51.11 -4.92 -30.13
CA GLU A 825 -52.05 -6.01 -30.43
C GLU A 825 -53.13 -6.16 -29.34
N VAL A 826 -54.17 -5.33 -29.37
CA VAL A 826 -55.27 -5.43 -28.39
C VAL A 826 -56.22 -6.58 -28.77
N TYR A 827 -56.11 -7.71 -28.07
CA TYR A 827 -57.08 -8.81 -28.18
C TYR A 827 -58.39 -8.49 -27.43
N PRO A 828 -59.57 -8.83 -27.99
CA PRO A 828 -60.85 -8.50 -27.37
C PRO A 828 -61.11 -9.35 -26.11
N MET A 829 -61.49 -8.70 -25.01
CA MET A 829 -61.88 -9.32 -23.73
C MET A 829 -63.40 -9.20 -23.47
N SER A 830 -64.21 -9.29 -24.54
CA SER A 830 -65.65 -9.05 -24.47
C SER A 830 -66.35 -9.95 -23.43
N GLY A 831 -67.06 -9.34 -22.49
CA GLY A 831 -67.75 -10.04 -21.41
C GLY A 831 -66.91 -10.26 -20.15
N SER A 832 -65.63 -9.87 -20.16
CA SER A 832 -64.77 -9.89 -18.97
C SER A 832 -65.15 -8.79 -17.99
N ARG A 833 -64.93 -9.05 -16.71
CA ARG A 833 -65.23 -8.14 -15.61
C ARG A 833 -64.15 -8.22 -14.53
N PHE A 834 -63.70 -7.06 -14.07
CA PHE A 834 -62.76 -6.93 -12.95
C PHE A 834 -63.39 -6.02 -11.90
N VAL A 835 -63.74 -6.57 -10.73
CA VAL A 835 -64.32 -5.85 -9.60
C VAL A 835 -63.28 -5.80 -8.48
N LEU A 836 -62.83 -4.60 -8.13
CA LEU A 836 -61.90 -4.41 -7.02
C LEU A 836 -62.59 -3.58 -5.95
N GLU A 837 -62.69 -4.11 -4.75
CA GLU A 837 -63.37 -3.47 -3.63
C GLU A 837 -62.53 -3.48 -2.35
N ASN A 838 -62.32 -2.30 -1.73
CA ASN A 838 -61.62 -2.13 -0.46
C ASN A 838 -60.21 -2.77 -0.41
N ASN A 839 -59.44 -2.65 -1.50
CA ASN A 839 -58.04 -3.06 -1.52
C ASN A 839 -57.14 -1.86 -1.23
N VAL A 840 -55.94 -2.13 -0.70
CA VAL A 840 -54.88 -1.13 -0.51
C VAL A 840 -53.70 -1.52 -1.37
N TRP A 841 -53.18 -0.58 -2.16
CA TRP A 841 -52.01 -0.84 -2.99
C TRP A 841 -51.01 0.32 -3.09
N LEU A 842 -49.76 -0.03 -3.39
CA LEU A 842 -48.68 0.91 -3.70
C LEU A 842 -47.77 0.33 -4.78
N ASN A 843 -47.84 0.89 -6.00
CA ASN A 843 -47.04 0.45 -7.16
C ASN A 843 -46.04 1.52 -7.59
N SER A 844 -44.90 1.09 -8.15
CA SER A 844 -43.85 2.00 -8.62
C SER A 844 -44.05 2.52 -10.05
N ARG A 845 -44.95 1.93 -10.85
CA ARG A 845 -45.21 2.36 -12.24
C ARG A 845 -46.69 2.57 -12.55
N GLU A 846 -47.47 1.49 -12.63
CA GLU A 846 -48.85 1.54 -13.16
C GLU A 846 -49.78 0.55 -12.44
N ASP A 847 -50.98 0.98 -12.06
CA ASP A 847 -51.95 0.16 -11.32
C ASP A 847 -52.78 -0.78 -12.21
N PHE A 848 -52.96 -0.45 -13.49
CA PHE A 848 -53.69 -1.27 -14.47
C PHE A 848 -53.11 -1.02 -15.86
N VAL A 849 -52.72 -2.08 -16.57
CA VAL A 849 -52.14 -1.98 -17.92
C VAL A 849 -53.01 -2.74 -18.92
N GLY A 850 -53.55 -2.04 -19.91
CA GLY A 850 -54.35 -2.64 -20.98
C GLY A 850 -55.76 -3.10 -20.56
N LEU A 851 -56.38 -2.42 -19.58
CA LEU A 851 -57.67 -2.79 -18.97
C LEU A 851 -58.75 -1.71 -19.04
N ASP A 852 -58.54 -0.68 -19.87
CA ASP A 852 -59.47 0.43 -20.00
C ASP A 852 -60.90 -0.05 -20.32
N GLY A 853 -61.86 0.29 -19.45
CA GLY A 853 -63.27 -0.05 -19.62
C GLY A 853 -63.71 -1.43 -19.08
N TYR A 854 -62.81 -2.21 -18.48
CA TYR A 854 -63.13 -3.52 -17.87
C TYR A 854 -63.10 -3.53 -16.33
N VAL A 855 -62.60 -2.45 -15.72
CA VAL A 855 -62.32 -2.36 -14.28
C VAL A 855 -63.37 -1.50 -13.55
N GLU A 856 -63.95 -2.07 -12.49
CA GLU A 856 -64.83 -1.40 -11.54
C GLU A 856 -64.11 -1.27 -10.18
N LEU A 857 -63.92 -0.04 -9.70
CA LEU A 857 -63.23 0.26 -8.44
C LEU A 857 -64.20 0.78 -7.38
N TYR A 858 -64.19 0.18 -6.19
CA TYR A 858 -65.01 0.57 -5.04
C TYR A 858 -64.13 0.70 -3.78
N ASN A 859 -64.05 1.89 -3.18
CA ASN A 859 -63.32 2.13 -1.92
C ASN A 859 -61.85 1.65 -1.87
N ASN A 860 -61.17 1.52 -3.00
CA ASN A 860 -59.75 1.16 -3.01
C ASN A 860 -58.87 2.38 -2.68
N GLN A 861 -57.72 2.13 -2.06
CA GLN A 861 -56.76 3.17 -1.67
C GLN A 861 -55.39 2.90 -2.30
N SER A 862 -54.83 3.93 -2.95
CA SER A 862 -53.44 3.92 -3.44
C SER A 862 -52.57 4.66 -2.43
N THR A 863 -52.02 3.94 -1.46
CA THR A 863 -51.22 4.47 -0.35
C THR A 863 -50.27 3.39 0.18
N ASP A 864 -49.19 3.80 0.85
CA ASP A 864 -48.31 2.85 1.54
C ASP A 864 -49.11 2.09 2.60
N PRO A 865 -49.16 0.74 2.53
CA PRO A 865 -49.87 -0.05 3.53
C PRO A 865 -49.14 -0.11 4.88
N LEU A 866 -47.90 0.37 4.99
CA LEU A 866 -47.11 0.33 6.22
C LEU A 866 -47.03 -1.09 6.82
N VAL A 867 -46.52 -2.03 6.02
CA VAL A 867 -46.32 -3.44 6.44
C VAL A 867 -44.84 -3.77 6.58
N GLU A 868 -44.52 -4.67 7.51
CA GLU A 868 -43.21 -5.26 7.66
C GLU A 868 -42.83 -6.16 6.44
N LYS A 869 -41.55 -6.55 6.34
CA LYS A 869 -41.07 -7.44 5.25
C LYS A 869 -41.71 -8.84 5.26
N ASN A 870 -42.29 -9.26 6.38
CA ASN A 870 -43.05 -10.50 6.54
C ASN A 870 -44.54 -10.34 6.16
N GLY A 871 -44.99 -9.11 5.85
CA GLY A 871 -46.37 -8.79 5.49
C GLY A 871 -47.28 -8.38 6.65
N VAL A 872 -46.78 -8.33 7.89
CA VAL A 872 -47.56 -7.91 9.06
C VAL A 872 -47.74 -6.38 9.07
N PRO A 873 -48.96 -5.85 9.27
CA PRO A 873 -49.19 -4.40 9.40
C PRO A 873 -48.49 -3.78 10.62
N ASN A 874 -47.88 -2.60 10.45
CA ASN A 874 -47.39 -1.75 11.53
C ASN A 874 -48.55 -1.12 12.32
N SER A 875 -48.32 -0.59 13.54
CA SER A 875 -49.37 -0.05 14.42
C SER A 875 -50.19 1.06 13.80
N ASP A 876 -49.56 1.83 12.92
CA ASP A 876 -50.17 3.02 12.31
C ASP A 876 -50.67 2.72 10.89
N SER A 877 -50.79 1.43 10.54
CA SER A 877 -51.17 0.98 9.21
C SER A 877 -52.64 1.29 8.90
N VAL A 878 -52.88 1.79 7.69
CA VAL A 878 -54.24 2.01 7.15
C VAL A 878 -55.03 0.71 6.93
N LEU A 879 -54.38 -0.45 7.09
CA LEU A 879 -54.99 -1.76 6.94
C LEU A 879 -55.77 -2.20 8.17
N ILE A 880 -55.41 -1.65 9.33
CA ILE A 880 -55.95 -2.05 10.62
C ILE A 880 -57.41 -1.62 10.71
N ASP A 881 -58.29 -2.50 11.18
CA ASP A 881 -59.69 -2.18 11.52
C ASP A 881 -60.52 -1.57 10.38
N THR A 882 -60.20 -1.89 9.11
CA THR A 882 -60.81 -1.25 7.92
C THR A 882 -61.36 -2.23 6.88
N ALA A 883 -61.30 -3.54 7.10
CA ALA A 883 -61.82 -4.50 6.14
C ALA A 883 -63.35 -4.43 6.01
N LEU A 884 -63.86 -4.71 4.81
CA LEU A 884 -65.27 -4.99 4.63
C LEU A 884 -65.65 -6.31 5.31
N ALA A 885 -66.89 -6.37 5.80
CA ALA A 885 -67.43 -7.56 6.45
C ALA A 885 -67.22 -8.81 5.59
N SER A 886 -66.55 -9.79 6.18
CA SER A 886 -66.25 -11.06 5.54
C SER A 886 -66.57 -12.23 6.48
N GLY A 887 -66.68 -13.45 5.94
CA GLY A 887 -66.90 -14.66 6.73
C GLY A 887 -65.61 -15.33 7.21
N LEU A 888 -64.46 -14.64 7.17
CA LEU A 888 -63.16 -15.20 7.49
C LEU A 888 -62.89 -15.09 9.00
N GLU A 889 -62.86 -16.22 9.70
CA GLU A 889 -62.73 -16.26 11.17
C GLU A 889 -61.28 -16.10 11.68
N TYR A 890 -60.29 -16.51 10.88
CA TYR A 890 -58.88 -16.54 11.28
C TYR A 890 -57.97 -15.97 10.20
N ASP A 891 -56.89 -15.30 10.62
CA ASP A 891 -55.80 -14.87 9.75
C ASP A 891 -54.87 -16.03 9.37
N ILE A 892 -53.79 -15.75 8.64
CA ILE A 892 -52.85 -16.76 8.17
C ILE A 892 -52.03 -17.45 9.29
N GLU A 893 -51.90 -16.82 10.47
CA GLU A 893 -51.23 -17.39 11.65
C GLU A 893 -52.20 -18.13 12.58
N GLY A 894 -53.51 -18.11 12.28
CA GLY A 894 -54.54 -18.67 13.15
C GLY A 894 -55.01 -17.72 14.26
N THR A 895 -54.73 -16.43 14.13
CA THR A 895 -55.25 -15.36 14.98
C THR A 895 -56.72 -15.11 14.66
N LEU A 896 -57.57 -15.00 15.69
CA LEU A 896 -59.00 -14.69 15.52
C LEU A 896 -59.20 -13.28 14.94
N ARG A 897 -60.15 -13.13 14.01
CA ARG A 897 -60.63 -11.85 13.47
C ARG A 897 -62.07 -11.57 13.96
N PRO A 898 -62.45 -10.33 14.30
CA PRO A 898 -61.63 -9.13 14.32
C PRO A 898 -60.89 -8.91 15.67
N GLN A 899 -59.78 -8.18 15.66
CA GLN A 899 -59.10 -7.62 16.84
C GLN A 899 -58.85 -6.12 16.68
N ASP A 900 -58.95 -5.40 17.80
CA ASP A 900 -58.60 -3.98 17.89
C ASP A 900 -57.07 -3.84 17.86
N GLY A 901 -56.52 -3.70 16.66
CA GLY A 901 -55.08 -3.82 16.40
C GLY A 901 -54.27 -2.58 16.77
N ASP A 902 -54.92 -1.41 16.77
CA ASP A 902 -54.33 -0.10 17.10
C ASP A 902 -54.80 0.44 18.47
N GLY A 903 -55.78 -0.21 19.10
CA GLY A 903 -56.30 0.14 20.42
C GLY A 903 -57.24 1.35 20.41
N ASP A 904 -57.81 1.72 19.27
CA ASP A 904 -58.74 2.84 19.14
C ASP A 904 -60.18 2.49 19.59
N GLY A 905 -60.45 1.21 19.88
CA GLY A 905 -61.73 0.68 20.32
C GLY A 905 -62.62 0.16 19.19
N SER A 906 -62.18 0.24 17.94
CA SER A 906 -62.74 -0.47 16.80
C SER A 906 -62.25 -1.92 16.81
N ALA A 907 -63.11 -2.85 16.41
CA ALA A 907 -62.73 -4.27 16.27
C ALA A 907 -63.38 -4.78 14.98
N ILE A 908 -62.80 -4.37 13.87
CA ILE A 908 -63.10 -4.77 12.50
C ILE A 908 -61.91 -5.58 12.00
N ALA A 909 -62.12 -6.48 11.03
CA ALA A 909 -61.00 -7.26 10.52
C ALA A 909 -60.01 -6.36 9.77
N ASP A 910 -58.77 -6.79 9.71
CA ASP A 910 -57.74 -6.09 8.94
C ASP A 910 -57.81 -6.44 7.44
N ILE A 911 -57.39 -5.50 6.60
CA ILE A 911 -57.16 -5.76 5.17
C ILE A 911 -55.90 -6.61 5.02
N GLY A 912 -55.95 -7.65 4.19
CA GLY A 912 -54.81 -8.56 3.94
C GLY A 912 -54.82 -9.83 4.79
N ALA A 913 -53.71 -10.56 4.76
CA ALA A 913 -53.58 -11.93 5.28
C ALA A 913 -53.38 -12.03 6.80
N PHE A 914 -53.05 -10.91 7.46
CA PHE A 914 -52.73 -10.87 8.88
C PHE A 914 -53.78 -10.07 9.64
N GLU A 915 -54.07 -10.51 10.85
CA GLU A 915 -54.79 -9.73 11.85
C GLU A 915 -53.80 -9.25 12.91
N ARG A 916 -53.63 -7.95 13.06
CA ARG A 916 -52.73 -7.38 14.05
C ARG A 916 -53.35 -7.53 15.43
N ALA A 917 -52.69 -8.31 16.29
CA ALA A 917 -53.00 -8.30 17.71
C ALA A 917 -52.40 -7.04 18.36
N PRO A 918 -53.08 -6.41 19.33
CA PRO A 918 -52.51 -5.30 20.09
C PRO A 918 -51.24 -5.76 20.82
N GLU A 919 -50.20 -4.92 20.80
CA GLU A 919 -48.94 -5.19 21.50
C GLU A 919 -49.22 -5.39 23.01
N GLN A 920 -48.68 -6.48 23.59
CA GLN A 920 -48.80 -6.76 25.03
C GLN A 920 -47.96 -5.84 25.90
#